data_AF-A0A838LFF6-F1
#
_entry.id   AF-A0A838LFF6-F1
#
_cell.length_a   1.000
_cell.length_b   1.000
_cell.length_c   1.000
_cell.angle_alpha   90.00
_cell.angle_beta   90.00
_cell.angle_gamma   90.00
#
_symmetry.space_group_name_H-M   'P 1'
#
loop_
_entity.id
_entity.type
_entity.pdbx_description
1 polymer ?
#
loop_
_entity_poly.entity_id
_entity_poly.type
_entity_poly.pdbx_seq_one_letter_code
_entity_poly.pdbx_strand_id
1 'polypeptide(L)'
;MNARRTTRLGSVAAVAALALSPLVGQASAHADPAPTPTHGIDFDYFDEAYTELGPNSVFETVTLERFKYILRDKPGNFAFFIGDPNDANAQATIGHINDVAKDLGITKIYNFTPKIDGGKWNLWNWNDLESVVGGNALTYWKNEGPTTTTAGNPGSYYSTHTDDYLNKDTTPEFTRTGGVINGPYLFVYNKDRQVTVGGSPVDDHIVSSLSDRKSAADLDTPAEVDAFEQDVADVLGAVPAAQYATNSAFQFWKDEANRRHNATYADASLYGGDILDDSDNADGWRVQPITYPEWIALLKHDGDIPFLFGGTWCHNTRAIVKSVNRYAQQYGVKKVYNFDYSLFSSSNGGQNYDHSRSSGQNITVGTGADARLLYPSHLYGQTINTYLTNASAEYGKVGQVGTPPNTPHYYYPNGDLTKPIENAVRIQVGHFLTYNKDHKDAAGDPAPVVDQALRQKDDGGNTEYMTEWWFVKGKDLPASDGTWRGSAAAGSNALANQRAFAKEGIEDIEQVFRGFTNDVASTTTVTGVGSQVGKGSSVTLDVALDAAGYSPYLSANNASSSDPANALSAKPRGWVRVLDAADHEVARARVSRAGTAQLPLGTQDALGARSYTVEYLGRGELIQPSTNAVSFNVVAASTTTLTGPASTTYGAGGTLTATVTDGATGTARLLGLPTPVDGTINANQATFALPASLPVGSYQVRVQYLGDAQHVGSESAVHTLTVGKAAASLTASAPATTYGTAGTVAVKATGVVGSVPTGTVTVADGGTTVATGTLAGGAASIRLPATLAAGQHALTVTYAGDGSYQGATQSAAVSVAKGTAGAITFKPHGKVKAKKAGSATVAVAAPAGLAKPGGKVKVLITKGSVKKTVIGTLGSAGTVKLRLPKLTQGSWNVTVTYLGGANYQPAKPKVFKLVVKK
;
A
#
# COMPACT_ATOMS: atom_id res chain seq x y z
N MET A 1 -12.78 -21.31 -25.44
CA MET A 1 -13.83 -21.59 -26.45
C MET A 1 -15.18 -21.67 -25.76
N ASN A 2 -16.22 -21.17 -26.43
CA ASN A 2 -17.65 -21.19 -26.11
C ASN A 2 -18.22 -20.17 -25.11
N ALA A 3 -18.54 -19.04 -25.72
CA ALA A 3 -19.46 -17.98 -25.34
C ALA A 3 -20.89 -18.43 -24.98
N ARG A 4 -21.55 -17.67 -24.10
CA ARG A 4 -23.00 -17.46 -24.13
C ARG A 4 -23.38 -15.99 -23.87
N ARG A 5 -23.71 -15.34 -24.99
CA ARG A 5 -24.83 -14.41 -25.28
C ARG A 5 -25.16 -13.25 -24.33
N THR A 6 -24.87 -12.09 -24.90
CA THR A 6 -25.42 -10.74 -24.86
C THR A 6 -26.95 -10.50 -24.71
N THR A 7 -27.22 -9.28 -24.21
CA THR A 7 -28.29 -8.29 -24.49
C THR A 7 -29.62 -8.32 -23.72
N ARG A 8 -29.95 -7.21 -23.01
CA ARG A 8 -30.66 -6.04 -23.56
C ARG A 8 -30.68 -4.82 -22.62
N LEU A 9 -30.55 -3.64 -23.24
CA LEU A 9 -30.84 -2.30 -22.69
C LEU A 9 -32.34 -2.08 -22.46
N GLY A 10 -32.66 -1.17 -21.52
CA GLY A 10 -33.96 -0.50 -21.42
C GLY A 10 -33.85 0.76 -20.55
N SER A 11 -33.91 1.93 -21.18
CA SER A 11 -33.74 3.26 -20.60
C SER A 11 -35.07 3.89 -20.16
N VAL A 12 -35.02 4.66 -19.06
CA VAL A 12 -35.79 5.88 -18.73
C VAL A 12 -37.33 5.82 -18.65
N ALA A 13 -37.86 6.10 -17.46
CA ALA A 13 -38.98 7.01 -17.25
C ALA A 13 -38.99 7.53 -15.80
N ALA A 14 -38.62 8.80 -15.61
CA ALA A 14 -38.88 9.55 -14.39
C ALA A 14 -40.33 10.05 -14.43
N VAL A 15 -41.14 9.68 -13.43
CA VAL A 15 -42.43 10.30 -13.16
C VAL A 15 -42.44 10.70 -11.69
N ALA A 16 -42.40 12.01 -11.46
CA ALA A 16 -42.71 12.60 -10.17
C ALA A 16 -44.22 12.53 -9.94
N ALA A 17 -44.64 11.84 -8.89
CA ALA A 17 -45.99 11.90 -8.37
C ALA A 17 -45.92 12.07 -6.84
N LEU A 18 -46.25 13.28 -6.38
CA LEU A 18 -46.62 13.55 -5.00
C LEU A 18 -47.86 12.71 -4.65
N ALA A 19 -47.74 11.81 -3.68
CA ALA A 19 -48.88 11.09 -3.11
C ALA A 19 -48.82 11.15 -1.59
N LEU A 20 -49.93 11.63 -1.02
CA LEU A 20 -50.24 11.71 0.40
C LEU A 20 -50.07 10.34 1.09
N SER A 21 -49.41 10.35 2.25
CA SER A 21 -49.25 9.19 3.13
C SER A 21 -50.59 8.76 3.72
N PRO A 22 -51.06 7.51 3.52
CA PRO A 22 -51.92 6.87 4.49
C PRO A 22 -51.05 6.25 5.59
N LEU A 23 -51.38 6.53 6.86
CA LEU A 23 -50.93 5.70 7.98
C LEU A 23 -51.39 4.26 7.72
N VAL A 24 -50.45 3.41 7.30
CA VAL A 24 -50.61 1.95 7.35
C VAL A 24 -49.80 1.50 8.56
N GLY A 25 -50.48 0.86 9.52
CA GLY A 25 -49.83 0.25 10.67
C GLY A 25 -48.71 -0.66 10.19
N GLN A 26 -47.54 -0.51 10.82
CA GLN A 26 -46.44 -1.46 10.69
C GLN A 26 -46.94 -2.83 11.17
N ALA A 27 -47.42 -3.65 10.25
CA ALA A 27 -47.32 -5.08 10.41
C ALA A 27 -45.81 -5.38 10.39
N SER A 28 -45.28 -5.84 11.52
CA SER A 28 -43.93 -6.34 11.64
C SER A 28 -43.66 -7.28 10.48
N ALA A 29 -42.71 -6.92 9.60
CA ALA A 29 -42.19 -7.88 8.65
C ALA A 29 -41.64 -9.04 9.48
N HIS A 30 -42.29 -10.19 9.44
CA HIS A 30 -41.67 -11.43 9.90
C HIS A 30 -40.40 -11.57 9.08
N ALA A 31 -39.25 -11.48 9.75
CA ALA A 31 -37.97 -11.83 9.16
C ALA A 31 -38.09 -13.25 8.58
N ASP A 32 -37.48 -13.49 7.42
CA ASP A 32 -37.39 -14.84 6.87
C ASP A 32 -36.84 -15.80 7.94
N PRO A 33 -37.33 -17.05 8.01
CA PRO A 33 -36.85 -18.02 8.98
C PRO A 33 -35.32 -18.22 8.84
N ALA A 34 -34.65 -18.48 9.97
CA ALA A 34 -33.20 -18.69 9.97
C ALA A 34 -32.78 -19.81 9.00
N PRO A 35 -31.60 -19.72 8.35
CA PRO A 35 -31.11 -20.76 7.47
C PRO A 35 -30.92 -22.09 8.23
N THR A 36 -30.96 -23.19 7.49
CA THR A 36 -30.65 -24.52 8.06
C THR A 36 -29.22 -24.51 8.64
N PRO A 37 -29.02 -24.96 9.89
CA PRO A 37 -27.70 -24.97 10.51
C PRO A 37 -26.76 -26.00 9.86
N THR A 38 -25.71 -25.53 9.20
CA THR A 38 -24.72 -26.35 8.47
C THR A 38 -23.30 -26.17 8.99
N HIS A 39 -23.00 -25.10 9.72
CA HIS A 39 -21.66 -24.73 10.14
C HIS A 39 -21.36 -25.12 11.59
N GLY A 40 -20.10 -25.40 11.85
CA GLY A 40 -19.61 -25.94 13.11
C GLY A 40 -19.97 -27.41 13.33
N ILE A 41 -19.61 -27.92 14.51
CA ILE A 41 -19.77 -29.33 14.87
C ILE A 41 -20.98 -29.58 15.75
N ASP A 42 -21.58 -30.75 15.58
CA ASP A 42 -22.55 -31.30 16.53
C ASP A 42 -21.83 -32.31 17.41
N PHE A 43 -21.44 -31.87 18.60
CA PHE A 43 -20.69 -32.67 19.55
C PHE A 43 -21.65 -33.34 20.53
N ASP A 44 -21.52 -34.67 20.66
CA ASP A 44 -22.15 -35.49 21.69
C ASP A 44 -21.05 -36.07 22.58
N TYR A 45 -20.85 -35.44 23.74
CA TYR A 45 -19.82 -35.86 24.68
C TYR A 45 -20.01 -37.30 25.16
N PHE A 46 -21.24 -37.80 25.26
CA PHE A 46 -21.48 -39.14 25.78
C PHE A 46 -21.07 -40.22 24.78
N ASP A 47 -21.41 -40.04 23.51
CA ASP A 47 -21.03 -40.95 22.42
C ASP A 47 -19.50 -41.13 22.33
N GLU A 48 -18.74 -40.07 22.65
CA GLU A 48 -17.27 -40.13 22.64
C GLU A 48 -16.66 -40.57 23.98
N ALA A 49 -17.22 -40.15 25.11
CA ALA A 49 -16.61 -40.35 26.42
C ALA A 49 -16.99 -41.69 27.08
N TYR A 50 -18.09 -42.32 26.66
CA TYR A 50 -18.59 -43.58 27.21
C TYR A 50 -18.72 -44.64 26.12
N THR A 51 -17.93 -45.71 26.21
CA THR A 51 -17.78 -46.68 25.10
C THR A 51 -19.04 -47.49 24.82
N GLU A 52 -19.85 -47.72 25.85
CA GLU A 52 -21.10 -48.50 25.76
C GLU A 52 -22.31 -47.62 25.39
N LEU A 53 -22.11 -46.31 25.19
CA LEU A 53 -23.16 -45.42 24.69
C LEU A 53 -22.95 -45.20 23.20
N GLY A 54 -24.01 -45.44 22.43
CA GLY A 54 -24.09 -45.00 21.04
C GLY A 54 -24.72 -43.61 20.90
N PRO A 55 -24.84 -43.12 19.65
CA PRO A 55 -25.38 -41.80 19.39
C PRO A 55 -26.86 -41.72 19.80
N ASN A 56 -27.33 -40.53 20.17
CA ASN A 56 -28.69 -40.31 20.69
C ASN A 56 -28.93 -41.03 22.03
N SER A 57 -27.93 -40.99 22.92
CA SER A 57 -28.15 -41.37 24.31
C SER A 57 -29.19 -40.44 24.97
N VAL A 58 -29.83 -40.92 26.03
CA VAL A 58 -30.73 -40.06 26.83
C VAL A 58 -29.97 -39.09 27.73
N PHE A 59 -28.64 -39.16 27.77
CA PHE A 59 -27.82 -38.42 28.72
C PHE A 59 -27.48 -37.00 28.24
N GLU A 60 -27.33 -36.09 29.19
CA GLU A 60 -26.83 -34.74 28.95
C GLU A 60 -26.04 -34.25 30.17
N THR A 61 -24.79 -33.83 29.95
CA THR A 61 -23.96 -33.29 31.01
C THR A 61 -24.45 -31.90 31.36
N VAL A 62 -24.54 -31.60 32.65
CA VAL A 62 -24.85 -30.26 33.15
C VAL A 62 -23.69 -29.69 33.94
N THR A 63 -23.44 -28.40 33.76
CA THR A 63 -22.51 -27.65 34.61
C THR A 63 -23.04 -27.61 36.05
N LEU A 64 -22.15 -27.36 37.02
CA LEU A 64 -22.57 -27.23 38.43
C LEU A 64 -23.68 -26.19 38.61
N GLU A 65 -23.59 -25.06 37.91
CA GLU A 65 -24.63 -24.03 37.99
C GLU A 65 -25.98 -24.56 37.50
N ARG A 66 -26.00 -25.22 36.33
CA ARG A 66 -27.25 -25.76 35.77
C ARG A 66 -27.80 -26.89 36.62
N PHE A 67 -26.95 -27.73 37.21
CA PHE A 67 -27.36 -28.75 38.15
C PHE A 67 -28.04 -28.13 39.38
N LYS A 68 -27.38 -27.18 40.07
CA LYS A 68 -27.96 -26.46 41.20
C LYS A 68 -29.24 -25.71 40.84
N TYR A 69 -29.31 -25.12 39.65
CA TYR A 69 -30.51 -24.44 39.16
C TYR A 69 -31.70 -25.40 38.98
N ILE A 70 -31.48 -26.62 38.48
CA ILE A 70 -32.54 -27.62 38.38
C ILE A 70 -33.01 -28.02 39.78
N LEU A 71 -32.07 -28.33 40.69
CA LEU A 71 -32.39 -28.71 42.06
C LEU A 71 -33.15 -27.60 42.82
N ARG A 72 -32.74 -26.34 42.62
CA ARG A 72 -33.28 -25.20 43.37
C ARG A 72 -34.61 -24.70 42.82
N ASP A 73 -34.72 -24.53 41.50
CA ASP A 73 -35.79 -23.71 40.90
C ASP A 73 -36.74 -24.49 40.00
N LYS A 74 -36.43 -25.73 39.60
CA LYS A 74 -37.26 -26.43 38.61
C LYS A 74 -38.27 -27.37 39.24
N PRO A 75 -39.59 -27.13 39.02
CA PRO A 75 -40.61 -28.08 39.42
C PRO A 75 -40.63 -29.27 38.46
N GLY A 76 -41.12 -30.40 38.95
CA GLY A 76 -41.26 -31.64 38.17
C GLY A 76 -40.24 -32.71 38.56
N ASN A 77 -40.36 -33.88 37.92
CA ASN A 77 -39.49 -35.02 38.19
C ASN A 77 -38.32 -35.03 37.20
N PHE A 78 -37.09 -35.12 37.69
CA PHE A 78 -35.88 -35.15 36.88
C PHE A 78 -35.07 -36.39 37.19
N ALA A 79 -34.65 -37.15 36.17
CA ALA A 79 -33.68 -38.22 36.35
C ALA A 79 -32.27 -37.63 36.35
N PHE A 80 -31.46 -38.02 37.33
CA PHE A 80 -30.06 -37.64 37.44
C PHE A 80 -29.15 -38.85 37.53
N PHE A 81 -28.00 -38.75 36.87
CA PHE A 81 -26.91 -39.70 36.95
C PHE A 81 -25.62 -39.02 37.41
N ILE A 82 -25.08 -39.40 38.56
CA ILE A 82 -23.79 -38.91 39.04
C ILE A 82 -22.70 -39.85 38.53
N GLY A 83 -21.90 -39.38 37.58
CA GLY A 83 -20.88 -40.22 36.99
C GLY A 83 -19.85 -39.43 36.22
N ASP A 84 -18.66 -40.01 36.10
CA ASP A 84 -17.52 -39.47 35.38
C ASP A 84 -17.05 -40.52 34.35
N PRO A 85 -16.70 -40.15 33.12
CA PRO A 85 -16.29 -41.11 32.11
C PRO A 85 -14.97 -41.82 32.41
N ASN A 86 -14.13 -41.26 33.30
CA ASN A 86 -12.91 -41.94 33.75
C ASN A 86 -13.16 -42.94 34.89
N ASP A 87 -14.42 -43.13 35.29
CA ASP A 87 -14.80 -44.07 36.34
C ASP A 87 -15.31 -45.38 35.72
N ALA A 88 -14.58 -46.47 35.98
CA ALA A 88 -14.88 -47.80 35.43
C ALA A 88 -16.30 -48.28 35.78
N ASN A 89 -16.81 -47.93 36.95
CA ASN A 89 -18.15 -48.32 37.37
C ASN A 89 -19.23 -47.51 36.61
N ALA A 90 -18.95 -46.25 36.28
CA ALA A 90 -19.85 -45.46 35.43
C ALA A 90 -19.84 -46.01 34.00
N GLN A 91 -18.66 -46.36 33.45
CA GLN A 91 -18.54 -47.01 32.14
C GLN A 91 -19.35 -48.32 32.06
N ALA A 92 -19.25 -49.16 33.09
CA ALA A 92 -19.94 -50.46 33.11
C ALA A 92 -21.46 -50.37 33.24
N THR A 93 -22.00 -49.32 33.86
CA THR A 93 -23.44 -49.24 34.20
C THR A 93 -24.25 -48.37 33.24
N ILE A 94 -23.63 -47.36 32.62
CA ILE A 94 -24.36 -46.32 31.89
C ILE A 94 -25.11 -46.83 30.65
N GLY A 95 -24.57 -47.85 29.96
CA GLY A 95 -25.21 -48.47 28.80
C GLY A 95 -26.55 -49.12 29.15
N HIS A 96 -26.55 -49.94 30.21
CA HIS A 96 -27.77 -50.55 30.75
C HIS A 96 -28.79 -49.50 31.20
N ILE A 97 -28.33 -48.43 31.86
CA ILE A 97 -29.23 -47.33 32.29
C ILE A 97 -29.86 -46.65 31.07
N ASN A 98 -29.10 -46.40 30.01
CA ASN A 98 -29.61 -45.82 28.76
C ASN A 98 -30.72 -46.68 28.16
N ASP A 99 -30.51 -47.99 28.10
CA ASP A 99 -31.43 -48.91 27.41
C ASP A 99 -32.74 -49.06 28.18
N VAL A 100 -32.68 -49.24 29.50
CA VAL A 100 -33.87 -49.26 30.36
C VAL A 100 -34.64 -47.93 30.28
N ALA A 101 -33.93 -46.80 30.29
CA ALA A 101 -34.57 -45.48 30.17
C ALA A 101 -35.31 -45.32 28.84
N LYS A 102 -34.71 -45.77 27.73
CA LYS A 102 -35.33 -45.75 26.40
C LYS A 102 -36.57 -46.64 26.34
N ASP A 103 -36.50 -47.83 26.92
CA ASP A 103 -37.63 -48.77 26.98
C ASP A 103 -38.81 -48.22 27.78
N LEU A 104 -38.52 -47.47 28.85
CA LEU A 104 -39.54 -46.75 29.63
C LEU A 104 -40.07 -45.49 28.91
N GLY A 105 -39.44 -45.04 27.83
CA GLY A 105 -39.80 -43.81 27.12
C GLY A 105 -39.29 -42.53 27.78
N ILE A 106 -38.28 -42.62 28.64
CA ILE A 106 -37.61 -41.47 29.25
C ILE A 106 -36.64 -40.88 28.22
N THR A 107 -36.79 -39.60 27.91
CA THR A 107 -36.02 -38.94 26.85
C THR A 107 -34.79 -38.20 27.35
N LYS A 108 -34.63 -38.06 28.68
CA LYS A 108 -33.57 -37.24 29.26
C LYS A 108 -33.17 -37.70 30.66
N ILE A 109 -31.87 -37.92 30.85
CA ILE A 109 -31.21 -38.10 32.14
C ILE A 109 -30.07 -37.08 32.23
N TYR A 110 -30.06 -36.27 33.27
CA TYR A 110 -29.03 -35.25 33.47
C TYR A 110 -27.84 -35.85 34.20
N ASN A 111 -26.66 -35.78 33.59
CA ASN A 111 -25.43 -36.21 34.22
C ASN A 111 -24.70 -35.04 34.88
N PHE A 112 -24.22 -35.26 36.10
CA PHE A 112 -23.31 -34.35 36.77
C PHE A 112 -22.07 -35.11 37.24
N THR A 113 -20.89 -34.63 36.86
CA THR A 113 -19.62 -35.13 37.44
C THR A 113 -19.19 -34.22 38.58
N PRO A 114 -18.96 -34.77 39.81
CA PRO A 114 -18.42 -33.98 40.91
C PRO A 114 -16.92 -33.69 40.73
N LYS A 115 -16.24 -34.38 39.79
CA LYS A 115 -14.86 -34.09 39.36
C LYS A 115 -14.89 -32.94 38.35
N ILE A 116 -14.94 -31.72 38.86
CA ILE A 116 -15.15 -30.51 38.04
C ILE A 116 -14.04 -30.31 36.99
N ASP A 117 -12.82 -30.77 37.27
CA ASP A 117 -11.68 -30.76 36.35
C ASP A 117 -11.46 -32.09 35.60
N GLY A 118 -12.32 -33.10 35.84
CA GLY A 118 -12.10 -34.49 35.43
C GLY A 118 -11.07 -35.26 36.28
N GLY A 119 -10.56 -34.65 37.34
CA GLY A 119 -9.45 -35.14 38.16
C GLY A 119 -9.71 -35.02 39.65
N LYS A 120 -8.80 -34.35 40.35
CA LYS A 120 -8.78 -34.26 41.83
C LYS A 120 -9.53 -33.05 42.38
N TRP A 121 -10.03 -32.14 41.53
CA TRP A 121 -10.93 -31.08 41.98
C TRP A 121 -12.35 -31.63 42.10
N ASN A 122 -12.51 -32.51 43.08
CA ASN A 122 -13.69 -33.34 43.29
C ASN A 122 -14.53 -32.80 44.46
N LEU A 123 -15.70 -32.23 44.19
CA LEU A 123 -16.57 -31.63 45.21
C LEU A 123 -17.07 -32.65 46.24
N TRP A 124 -17.12 -33.91 45.86
CA TRP A 124 -17.70 -34.99 46.67
C TRP A 124 -16.65 -35.87 47.33
N ASN A 125 -15.35 -35.58 47.15
CA ASN A 125 -14.25 -36.22 47.87
C ASN A 125 -13.27 -35.17 48.40
N TRP A 126 -13.40 -34.84 49.69
CA TRP A 126 -12.56 -33.83 50.33
C TRP A 126 -11.10 -34.24 50.48
N ASN A 127 -10.79 -35.55 50.46
CA ASN A 127 -9.41 -36.02 50.45
C ASN A 127 -8.73 -35.70 49.11
N ASP A 128 -9.47 -35.79 48.00
CA ASP A 128 -8.96 -35.37 46.69
C ASP A 128 -8.68 -33.87 46.69
N LEU A 129 -9.62 -33.04 47.18
CA LEU A 129 -9.44 -31.59 47.29
C LEU A 129 -8.23 -31.21 48.16
N GLU A 130 -8.10 -31.80 49.35
CA GLU A 130 -6.97 -31.57 50.27
C GLU A 130 -5.60 -31.87 49.64
N SER A 131 -5.58 -32.73 48.62
CA SER A 131 -4.34 -33.06 47.90
C SER A 131 -3.92 -32.00 46.86
N VAL A 132 -4.83 -31.11 46.42
CA VAL A 132 -4.56 -30.12 45.36
C VAL A 132 -4.75 -28.66 45.77
N VAL A 133 -5.61 -28.38 46.75
CA VAL A 133 -5.95 -27.03 47.20
C VAL A 133 -5.82 -26.89 48.72
N GLY A 134 -5.38 -25.73 49.21
CA GLY A 134 -5.13 -25.49 50.63
C GLY A 134 -5.65 -24.15 51.15
N GLY A 135 -5.47 -23.90 52.44
CA GLY A 135 -5.85 -22.65 53.10
C GLY A 135 -7.35 -22.31 52.97
N ASN A 136 -7.67 -21.02 52.86
CA ASN A 136 -9.07 -20.56 52.69
C ASN A 136 -9.72 -21.09 51.40
N ALA A 137 -8.91 -21.42 50.38
CA ALA A 137 -9.41 -22.00 49.14
C ALA A 137 -9.98 -23.39 49.35
N LEU A 138 -9.34 -24.23 50.18
CA LEU A 138 -9.89 -25.55 50.49
C LEU A 138 -11.28 -25.42 51.14
N THR A 139 -11.42 -24.52 52.11
CA THR A 139 -12.72 -24.26 52.73
C THR A 139 -13.74 -23.75 51.71
N TYR A 140 -13.36 -22.85 50.81
CA TYR A 140 -14.24 -22.37 49.74
C TYR A 140 -14.72 -23.51 48.82
N TRP A 141 -13.82 -24.38 48.40
CA TRP A 141 -14.14 -25.53 47.54
C TRP A 141 -15.03 -26.55 48.24
N LYS A 142 -14.75 -26.85 49.52
CA LYS A 142 -15.63 -27.69 50.34
C LYS A 142 -17.04 -27.11 50.48
N ASN A 143 -17.15 -25.78 50.52
CA ASN A 143 -18.43 -25.06 50.60
C ASN A 143 -19.08 -24.75 49.24
N GLU A 144 -18.44 -25.15 48.13
CA GLU A 144 -18.87 -24.83 46.77
C GLU A 144 -19.11 -23.32 46.55
N GLY A 145 -18.35 -22.47 47.26
CA GLY A 145 -18.56 -21.02 47.31
C GLY A 145 -18.02 -20.33 48.58
N PRO A 146 -18.26 -19.02 48.73
CA PRO A 146 -17.83 -18.24 49.90
C PRO A 146 -18.64 -18.56 51.16
N THR A 147 -17.99 -18.54 52.33
CA THR A 147 -18.58 -18.94 53.62
C THR A 147 -19.31 -17.83 54.39
N THR A 148 -19.09 -16.56 54.05
CA THR A 148 -19.43 -15.41 54.91
C THR A 148 -20.74 -14.70 54.56
N THR A 149 -21.52 -15.18 53.60
CA THR A 149 -22.78 -14.52 53.25
C THR A 149 -23.96 -15.12 53.99
N THR A 150 -24.48 -14.39 54.97
CA THR A 150 -25.88 -14.51 55.40
C THR A 150 -26.77 -14.48 54.15
N ALA A 151 -27.69 -15.43 54.03
CA ALA A 151 -28.74 -15.41 53.03
C ALA A 151 -29.40 -14.01 53.01
N GLY A 152 -29.22 -13.25 51.93
CA GLY A 152 -29.78 -11.89 51.86
C GLY A 152 -29.14 -10.89 50.88
N ASN A 153 -28.02 -11.19 50.20
CA ASN A 153 -27.63 -10.40 49.02
C ASN A 153 -28.22 -11.08 47.77
N PRO A 154 -28.79 -10.38 46.77
CA PRO A 154 -29.40 -11.01 45.59
C PRO A 154 -28.47 -11.92 44.75
N GLY A 155 -27.18 -12.00 45.10
CA GLY A 155 -26.17 -12.90 44.53
C GLY A 155 -25.57 -13.93 45.51
N SER A 156 -26.07 -14.08 46.74
CA SER A 156 -25.47 -14.97 47.76
C SER A 156 -26.14 -16.35 47.89
N TYR A 157 -26.72 -16.86 46.81
CA TYR A 157 -27.40 -18.18 46.79
C TYR A 157 -26.44 -19.36 46.60
N TYR A 158 -25.14 -19.09 46.48
CA TYR A 158 -24.08 -20.10 46.33
C TYR A 158 -23.58 -20.69 47.65
N SER A 159 -24.13 -20.29 48.79
CA SER A 159 -23.73 -20.82 50.11
C SER A 159 -24.41 -22.14 50.49
N THR A 160 -25.27 -22.68 49.62
CA THR A 160 -25.86 -24.02 49.79
C THR A 160 -25.05 -25.02 48.99
N HIS A 161 -24.53 -26.03 49.67
CA HIS A 161 -23.88 -27.16 49.03
C HIS A 161 -24.89 -27.92 48.17
N THR A 162 -24.40 -28.61 47.15
CA THR A 162 -25.25 -29.48 46.33
C THR A 162 -25.95 -30.52 47.20
N ASP A 163 -25.28 -31.03 48.24
CA ASP A 163 -25.87 -31.95 49.20
C ASP A 163 -26.89 -31.31 50.14
N ASP A 164 -26.92 -29.98 50.32
CA ASP A 164 -28.01 -29.32 51.08
C ASP A 164 -29.35 -29.37 50.32
N TYR A 165 -29.33 -29.55 49.00
CA TYR A 165 -30.54 -29.77 48.19
C TYR A 165 -30.97 -31.24 48.17
N LEU A 166 -29.98 -32.15 48.24
CA LEU A 166 -30.17 -33.60 48.15
C LEU A 166 -30.41 -34.27 49.52
N ASN A 167 -29.92 -33.68 50.62
CA ASN A 167 -30.07 -34.19 51.99
C ASN A 167 -31.25 -33.57 52.74
N LYS A 168 -32.21 -32.97 52.04
CA LYS A 168 -33.48 -32.57 52.66
C LYS A 168 -34.37 -33.78 52.96
N ASP A 169 -33.88 -34.97 52.67
CA ASP A 169 -34.66 -36.16 52.42
C ASP A 169 -34.59 -37.13 53.58
N THR A 170 -35.64 -37.93 53.72
CA THR A 170 -35.74 -38.93 54.78
C THR A 170 -35.12 -40.25 54.35
N THR A 171 -35.00 -40.51 53.04
CA THR A 171 -34.25 -41.61 52.41
C THR A 171 -34.23 -41.38 50.89
N PRO A 172 -33.15 -41.65 50.14
CA PRO A 172 -31.75 -41.92 50.51
C PRO A 172 -30.99 -40.68 51.01
N GLU A 173 -29.91 -40.91 51.76
CA GLU A 173 -29.03 -39.84 52.22
C GLU A 173 -27.79 -39.74 51.32
N PHE A 174 -27.53 -38.55 50.74
CA PHE A 174 -26.21 -38.18 50.22
C PHE A 174 -25.30 -37.81 51.39
N THR A 175 -25.05 -38.78 52.27
CA THR A 175 -24.32 -38.57 53.52
C THR A 175 -22.82 -38.38 53.24
N ARG A 176 -22.27 -37.31 53.81
CA ARG A 176 -20.83 -37.04 53.76
C ARG A 176 -20.12 -37.75 54.91
N THR A 177 -19.60 -38.94 54.66
CA THR A 177 -18.84 -39.73 55.64
C THR A 177 -17.34 -39.51 55.44
N GLY A 178 -16.65 -38.97 56.44
CA GLY A 178 -15.21 -38.69 56.34
C GLY A 178 -14.83 -37.71 55.21
N GLY A 179 -15.76 -36.82 54.83
CA GLY A 179 -15.56 -35.88 53.73
C GLY A 179 -15.84 -36.46 52.33
N VAL A 180 -16.35 -37.69 52.25
CA VAL A 180 -16.71 -38.34 50.97
C VAL A 180 -18.22 -38.55 50.91
N ILE A 181 -18.84 -38.17 49.78
CA ILE A 181 -20.22 -38.50 49.47
C ILE A 181 -20.21 -39.78 48.60
N ASN A 182 -20.80 -40.85 49.14
CA ASN A 182 -20.97 -42.14 48.44
C ASN A 182 -22.43 -42.37 48.01
N GLY A 183 -23.22 -41.28 47.93
CA GLY A 183 -24.66 -41.32 47.68
C GLY A 183 -25.05 -41.95 46.34
N PRO A 184 -26.36 -42.18 46.11
CA PRO A 184 -26.85 -42.89 44.95
C PRO A 184 -26.49 -42.16 43.66
N TYR A 185 -26.05 -42.92 42.67
CA TYR A 185 -25.51 -42.40 41.41
C TYR A 185 -26.57 -42.38 40.29
N LEU A 186 -27.74 -42.99 40.49
CA LEU A 186 -28.94 -42.79 39.67
C LEU A 186 -30.13 -42.54 40.60
N PHE A 187 -30.83 -41.44 40.37
CA PHE A 187 -31.99 -41.07 41.17
C PHE A 187 -32.98 -40.20 40.41
N VAL A 188 -34.21 -40.18 40.88
CA VAL A 188 -35.30 -39.31 40.41
C VAL A 188 -35.53 -38.24 41.48
N TYR A 189 -35.43 -36.99 41.07
CA TYR A 189 -35.50 -35.83 41.95
C TYR A 189 -36.73 -34.97 41.66
N ASN A 190 -37.38 -34.48 42.70
CA ASN A 190 -38.46 -33.50 42.63
C ASN A 190 -38.37 -32.54 43.83
N LYS A 191 -38.00 -31.28 43.57
CA LYS A 191 -37.79 -30.26 44.62
C LYS A 191 -39.05 -29.93 45.45
N ASP A 192 -40.22 -30.27 44.95
CA ASP A 192 -41.50 -29.93 45.57
C ASP A 192 -42.12 -31.15 46.30
N ARG A 193 -41.43 -32.29 46.31
CA ARG A 193 -41.93 -33.50 46.95
C ARG A 193 -41.77 -33.42 48.47
N GLN A 194 -42.85 -33.77 49.16
CA GLN A 194 -42.90 -33.92 50.60
C GLN A 194 -43.51 -35.28 50.96
N VAL A 195 -43.03 -35.89 52.03
CA VAL A 195 -43.59 -37.10 52.63
C VAL A 195 -44.12 -36.81 54.03
N THR A 196 -45.00 -37.68 54.54
CA THR A 196 -45.53 -37.53 55.89
C THR A 196 -44.71 -38.35 56.88
N VAL A 197 -43.97 -37.69 57.76
CA VAL A 197 -43.25 -38.34 58.87
C VAL A 197 -43.89 -37.92 60.19
N GLY A 198 -44.37 -38.91 60.95
CA GLY A 198 -45.03 -38.65 62.25
C GLY A 198 -46.26 -37.73 62.14
N GLY A 199 -46.95 -37.72 60.98
CA GLY A 199 -48.13 -36.87 60.74
C GLY A 199 -47.82 -35.45 60.26
N SER A 200 -46.55 -35.07 60.07
CA SER A 200 -46.15 -33.77 59.52
C SER A 200 -45.54 -33.93 58.13
N PRO A 201 -45.79 -32.99 57.20
CA PRO A 201 -45.07 -32.95 55.94
C PRO A 201 -43.60 -32.61 56.20
N VAL A 202 -42.71 -33.40 55.62
CA VAL A 202 -41.25 -33.21 55.62
C VAL A 202 -40.80 -33.25 54.17
N ASP A 203 -39.88 -32.36 53.80
CA ASP A 203 -39.27 -32.37 52.47
C ASP A 203 -38.63 -33.75 52.23
N ASP A 204 -38.82 -34.29 51.03
CA ASP A 204 -38.21 -35.56 50.60
C ASP A 204 -38.15 -35.52 49.08
N HIS A 205 -37.10 -34.93 48.56
CA HIS A 205 -36.94 -34.58 47.17
C HIS A 205 -36.54 -35.77 46.29
N ILE A 206 -35.83 -36.77 46.81
CA ILE A 206 -35.59 -38.01 46.09
C ILE A 206 -36.89 -38.82 46.05
N VAL A 207 -37.40 -39.00 44.84
CA VAL A 207 -38.59 -39.82 44.56
C VAL A 207 -38.24 -41.30 44.59
N SER A 208 -37.11 -41.66 43.99
CA SER A 208 -36.56 -43.02 43.93
C SER A 208 -35.08 -42.97 43.57
N SER A 209 -34.30 -43.98 43.97
CA SER A 209 -32.85 -44.02 43.75
C SER A 209 -32.32 -45.44 43.81
N LEU A 210 -31.21 -45.70 43.11
CA LEU A 210 -30.47 -46.94 43.30
C LEU A 210 -29.87 -46.98 44.71
N SER A 211 -30.01 -48.09 45.42
CA SER A 211 -29.53 -48.20 46.80
C SER A 211 -28.01 -48.16 46.91
N ASP A 212 -27.31 -48.78 45.94
CA ASP A 212 -25.86 -48.92 45.94
C ASP A 212 -25.28 -48.80 44.54
N ARG A 213 -24.02 -48.37 44.47
CA ARG A 213 -23.22 -48.37 43.26
C ARG A 213 -22.84 -49.78 42.83
N LYS A 214 -23.11 -50.12 41.56
CA LYS A 214 -22.64 -51.36 40.94
C LYS A 214 -21.28 -51.13 40.28
N SER A 215 -20.38 -52.10 40.44
CA SER A 215 -19.11 -52.18 39.75
C SER A 215 -19.22 -53.08 38.52
N ALA A 216 -18.19 -53.07 37.67
CA ALA A 216 -18.12 -54.02 36.55
C ALA A 216 -18.23 -55.48 37.02
N ALA A 217 -17.62 -55.81 38.17
CA ALA A 217 -17.67 -57.16 38.74
C ALA A 217 -19.08 -57.55 39.25
N ASP A 218 -19.93 -56.56 39.54
CA ASP A 218 -21.33 -56.80 39.93
C ASP A 218 -22.23 -57.04 38.70
N LEU A 219 -21.67 -57.03 37.48
CA LEU A 219 -22.37 -57.21 36.20
C LEU A 219 -21.71 -58.31 35.34
N ASP A 220 -20.98 -59.25 35.97
CA ASP A 220 -20.18 -60.26 35.27
C ASP A 220 -21.02 -61.37 34.62
N THR A 221 -22.26 -61.58 35.07
CA THR A 221 -23.18 -62.60 34.54
C THR A 221 -24.48 -62.01 33.99
N PRO A 222 -25.14 -62.68 33.02
CA PRO A 222 -26.43 -62.22 32.50
C PRO A 222 -27.50 -62.02 33.58
N ALA A 223 -27.54 -62.88 34.60
CA ALA A 223 -28.52 -62.75 35.69
C ALA A 223 -28.26 -61.53 36.58
N GLU A 224 -27.00 -61.13 36.76
CA GLU A 224 -26.63 -59.92 37.50
C GLU A 224 -26.95 -58.67 36.70
N VAL A 225 -26.73 -58.70 35.38
CA VAL A 225 -27.17 -57.65 34.46
C VAL A 225 -28.68 -57.49 34.49
N ASP A 226 -29.45 -58.58 34.33
CA ASP A 226 -30.91 -58.56 34.38
C ASP A 226 -31.43 -57.98 35.71
N ALA A 227 -30.79 -58.34 36.84
CA ALA A 227 -31.13 -57.81 38.15
C ALA A 227 -30.84 -56.31 38.26
N PHE A 228 -29.70 -55.86 37.72
CA PHE A 228 -29.37 -54.44 37.70
C PHE A 228 -30.31 -53.63 36.79
N GLU A 229 -30.64 -54.14 35.61
CA GLU A 229 -31.60 -53.50 34.71
C GLU A 229 -33.00 -53.42 35.35
N GLN A 230 -33.39 -54.44 36.12
CA GLN A 230 -34.63 -54.40 36.90
C GLN A 230 -34.56 -53.34 38.04
N ASP A 231 -33.44 -53.24 38.77
CA ASP A 231 -33.25 -52.18 39.78
C ASP A 231 -33.35 -50.78 39.14
N VAL A 232 -32.76 -50.59 37.95
CA VAL A 232 -32.87 -49.34 37.19
C VAL A 232 -34.32 -49.10 36.75
N ALA A 233 -35.02 -50.13 36.29
CA ALA A 233 -36.41 -50.04 35.88
C ALA A 233 -37.32 -49.69 37.06
N ASP A 234 -37.05 -50.18 38.26
CA ASP A 234 -37.78 -49.83 39.48
C ASP A 234 -37.53 -48.37 39.88
N VAL A 235 -36.29 -47.88 39.73
CA VAL A 235 -35.95 -46.48 40.01
C VAL A 235 -36.62 -45.53 39.03
N LEU A 236 -36.45 -45.77 37.74
CA LEU A 236 -36.97 -44.90 36.68
C LEU A 236 -38.49 -45.08 36.46
N GLY A 237 -39.03 -46.25 36.78
CA GLY A 237 -40.46 -46.56 36.70
C GLY A 237 -41.28 -46.04 37.87
N ALA A 238 -40.64 -45.52 38.93
CA ALA A 238 -41.31 -44.91 40.08
C ALA A 238 -42.16 -43.68 39.68
N VAL A 239 -41.85 -43.07 38.54
CA VAL A 239 -42.60 -41.96 37.95
C VAL A 239 -43.00 -42.34 36.52
N PRO A 240 -44.27 -42.14 36.11
CA PRO A 240 -44.65 -42.36 34.71
C PRO A 240 -43.80 -41.50 33.76
N ALA A 241 -43.31 -42.07 32.66
CA ALA A 241 -42.41 -41.39 31.72
C ALA A 241 -42.91 -39.99 31.27
N ALA A 242 -44.22 -39.84 31.06
CA ALA A 242 -44.86 -38.57 30.69
C ALA A 242 -44.80 -37.47 31.77
N GLN A 243 -44.41 -37.81 33.01
CA GLN A 243 -44.26 -36.88 34.13
C GLN A 243 -42.80 -36.48 34.39
N TYR A 244 -41.85 -36.98 33.59
CA TYR A 244 -40.49 -36.46 33.61
C TYR A 244 -40.45 -35.08 32.95
N ALA A 245 -39.92 -34.12 33.70
CA ALA A 245 -39.66 -32.78 33.20
C ALA A 245 -38.33 -32.74 32.44
N THR A 246 -38.22 -31.80 31.51
CA THR A 246 -36.96 -31.47 30.83
C THR A 246 -36.64 -30.01 31.05
N ASN A 247 -35.35 -29.72 31.14
CA ASN A 247 -34.76 -28.40 31.15
C ASN A 247 -33.79 -28.28 29.96
N SER A 248 -34.04 -27.36 29.04
CA SER A 248 -33.12 -27.07 27.92
C SER A 248 -32.05 -26.04 28.31
N ALA A 249 -30.95 -26.00 27.55
CA ALA A 249 -29.94 -24.96 27.70
C ALA A 249 -30.53 -23.53 27.57
N PHE A 250 -31.54 -23.35 26.71
CA PHE A 250 -32.26 -22.08 26.58
C PHE A 250 -33.00 -21.69 27.86
N GLN A 251 -33.75 -22.62 28.46
CA GLN A 251 -34.47 -22.33 29.70
C GLN A 251 -33.50 -21.94 30.83
N PHE A 252 -32.38 -22.66 30.94
CA PHE A 252 -31.30 -22.30 31.86
C PHE A 252 -30.79 -20.88 31.60
N TRP A 253 -30.36 -20.58 30.37
CA TRP A 253 -29.84 -19.26 30.02
C TRP A 253 -30.85 -18.15 30.23
N LYS A 254 -32.10 -18.34 29.79
CA LYS A 254 -33.18 -17.37 29.96
C LYS A 254 -33.36 -17.04 31.43
N ASP A 255 -33.57 -18.06 32.26
CA ASP A 255 -33.89 -17.84 33.66
C ASP A 255 -32.70 -17.28 34.43
N GLU A 256 -31.50 -17.86 34.30
CA GLU A 256 -30.33 -17.40 35.08
C GLU A 256 -29.79 -16.06 34.59
N ALA A 257 -29.76 -15.79 33.28
CA ALA A 257 -29.34 -14.49 32.77
C ALA A 257 -30.30 -13.39 33.21
N ASN A 258 -31.62 -13.60 33.08
CA ASN A 258 -32.63 -12.63 33.48
C ASN A 258 -32.66 -12.45 35.00
N ARG A 259 -32.63 -13.54 35.78
CA ARG A 259 -32.60 -13.50 37.24
C ARG A 259 -31.43 -12.66 37.73
N ARG A 260 -30.22 -12.90 37.21
CA ARG A 260 -29.02 -12.15 37.59
C ARG A 260 -29.02 -10.72 37.07
N HIS A 261 -29.58 -10.48 35.88
CA HIS A 261 -29.80 -9.13 35.35
C HIS A 261 -30.69 -8.32 36.26
N ASN A 262 -31.90 -8.81 36.52
CA ASN A 262 -32.88 -8.13 37.34
C ASN A 262 -32.42 -7.99 38.80
N ALA A 263 -31.59 -8.91 39.30
CA ALA A 263 -30.97 -8.80 40.62
C ALA A 263 -29.86 -7.73 40.68
N THR A 264 -29.05 -7.59 39.63
CA THR A 264 -27.96 -6.59 39.57
C THR A 264 -28.48 -5.21 39.17
N TYR A 265 -29.49 -5.17 38.32
CA TYR A 265 -30.02 -4.00 37.61
C TYR A 265 -31.54 -3.94 37.75
N ALA A 266 -32.01 -3.77 38.99
CA ALA A 266 -33.44 -3.87 39.33
C ALA A 266 -34.35 -2.82 38.65
N ASP A 267 -33.82 -1.67 38.24
CA ASP A 267 -34.59 -0.65 37.50
C ASP A 267 -34.59 -0.93 35.99
N ALA A 268 -35.57 -1.70 35.53
CA ALA A 268 -35.76 -2.03 34.12
C ALA A 268 -36.04 -0.80 33.23
N SER A 269 -36.42 0.36 33.82
CA SER A 269 -36.61 1.60 33.07
C SER A 269 -35.28 2.26 32.69
N LEU A 270 -34.21 1.95 33.43
CA LEU A 270 -32.84 2.42 33.19
C LEU A 270 -32.01 1.39 32.45
N TYR A 271 -32.05 0.11 32.85
CA TYR A 271 -31.10 -0.92 32.40
C TYR A 271 -31.69 -1.99 31.47
N GLY A 272 -32.91 -1.76 30.97
CA GLY A 272 -33.64 -2.79 30.24
C GLY A 272 -34.15 -3.88 31.18
N GLY A 273 -35.22 -4.54 30.76
CA GLY A 273 -35.78 -5.68 31.51
C GLY A 273 -35.02 -6.96 31.19
N ASP A 274 -35.78 -8.05 31.08
CA ASP A 274 -35.27 -9.36 30.68
C ASP A 274 -34.38 -9.29 29.43
N ILE A 275 -33.24 -9.96 29.50
CA ILE A 275 -32.25 -10.07 28.42
C ILE A 275 -32.78 -11.02 27.35
N LEU A 276 -33.31 -12.16 27.79
CA LEU A 276 -33.78 -13.23 26.94
C LEU A 276 -35.29 -13.43 27.11
N ASP A 277 -35.99 -13.68 26.02
CA ASP A 277 -37.40 -14.06 26.01
C ASP A 277 -37.62 -15.25 25.06
N ASP A 278 -38.83 -15.81 25.03
CA ASP A 278 -39.12 -17.02 24.25
C ASP A 278 -38.88 -16.85 22.74
N SER A 279 -38.89 -15.61 22.21
CA SER A 279 -38.60 -15.35 20.81
C SER A 279 -37.14 -15.63 20.45
N ASP A 280 -36.21 -15.53 21.40
CA ASP A 280 -34.79 -15.84 21.17
C ASP A 280 -34.56 -17.33 20.84
N ASN A 281 -35.51 -18.20 21.18
CA ASN A 281 -35.47 -19.63 20.88
C ASN A 281 -36.38 -20.03 19.70
N ALA A 282 -37.05 -19.09 19.03
CA ALA A 282 -38.00 -19.40 17.96
C ALA A 282 -37.34 -20.18 16.80
N ASP A 283 -36.09 -19.83 16.45
CA ASP A 283 -35.28 -20.50 15.43
C ASP A 283 -34.27 -21.52 16.02
N GLY A 284 -34.51 -21.95 17.26
CA GLY A 284 -33.67 -22.86 18.02
C GLY A 284 -32.45 -22.18 18.65
N TRP A 285 -32.28 -22.38 19.94
CA TRP A 285 -31.16 -21.88 20.73
C TRP A 285 -29.84 -22.58 20.39
N ARG A 286 -28.75 -21.80 20.33
CA ARG A 286 -27.43 -22.27 19.89
C ARG A 286 -26.37 -22.33 20.99
N VAL A 287 -26.56 -21.67 22.13
CA VAL A 287 -25.50 -21.56 23.15
C VAL A 287 -25.59 -22.71 24.17
N GLN A 288 -24.65 -23.65 24.11
CA GLN A 288 -24.60 -24.83 24.97
C GLN A 288 -23.57 -24.63 26.10
N PRO A 289 -23.97 -24.54 27.38
CA PRO A 289 -23.01 -24.55 28.48
C PRO A 289 -22.32 -25.91 28.55
N ILE A 290 -21.01 -25.90 28.76
CA ILE A 290 -20.16 -27.09 28.84
C ILE A 290 -19.29 -27.10 30.09
N THR A 291 -18.94 -28.29 30.53
CA THR A 291 -17.97 -28.55 31.62
C THR A 291 -16.53 -28.49 31.11
N TYR A 292 -15.55 -28.50 32.02
CA TYR A 292 -14.14 -28.54 31.64
C TYR A 292 -13.75 -29.81 30.88
N PRO A 293 -14.17 -31.04 31.29
CA PRO A 293 -13.92 -32.25 30.50
C PRO A 293 -14.48 -32.18 29.07
N GLU A 294 -15.70 -31.66 28.90
CA GLU A 294 -16.29 -31.41 27.58
C GLU A 294 -15.47 -30.41 26.76
N TRP A 295 -14.99 -29.33 27.38
CA TRP A 295 -14.14 -28.34 26.69
C TRP A 295 -12.84 -28.97 26.18
N ILE A 296 -12.19 -29.80 26.98
CA ILE A 296 -10.96 -30.51 26.58
C ILE A 296 -11.24 -31.52 25.46
N ALA A 297 -12.39 -32.19 25.48
CA ALA A 297 -12.78 -33.10 24.40
C ALA A 297 -13.05 -32.35 23.09
N LEU A 298 -13.80 -31.24 23.14
CA LEU A 298 -14.04 -30.37 22.00
C LEU A 298 -12.75 -29.84 21.36
N LEU A 299 -11.78 -29.41 22.17
CA LEU A 299 -10.48 -28.91 21.66
C LEU A 299 -9.65 -29.98 20.94
N LYS A 300 -10.01 -31.26 21.05
CA LYS A 300 -9.37 -32.36 20.32
C LYS A 300 -10.12 -32.75 19.05
N HIS A 301 -11.33 -32.22 18.85
CA HIS A 301 -12.20 -32.58 17.75
C HIS A 301 -11.84 -31.84 16.46
N ASP A 302 -12.10 -32.46 15.31
CA ASP A 302 -11.92 -31.86 13.99
C ASP A 302 -13.03 -30.84 13.69
N GLY A 303 -12.70 -29.79 12.94
CA GLY A 303 -13.66 -28.80 12.42
C GLY A 303 -13.70 -27.50 13.21
N ASP A 304 -14.54 -26.59 12.73
CA ASP A 304 -14.67 -25.25 13.31
C ASP A 304 -15.61 -25.26 14.53
N ILE A 305 -15.12 -24.75 15.66
CA ILE A 305 -15.80 -24.81 16.95
C ILE A 305 -15.90 -23.38 17.51
N PRO A 306 -17.08 -22.76 17.48
CA PRO A 306 -17.27 -21.45 18.07
C PRO A 306 -17.41 -21.56 19.59
N PHE A 307 -16.58 -20.82 20.32
CA PHE A 307 -16.56 -20.75 21.78
C PHE A 307 -17.00 -19.38 22.29
N LEU A 308 -17.87 -19.38 23.29
CA LEU A 308 -18.22 -18.23 24.11
C LEU A 308 -17.64 -18.42 25.52
N PHE A 309 -16.74 -17.54 25.95
CA PHE A 309 -16.14 -17.64 27.29
C PHE A 309 -16.83 -16.73 28.31
N GLY A 310 -17.20 -17.30 29.45
CA GLY A 310 -17.82 -16.63 30.60
C GLY A 310 -19.22 -17.17 30.93
N GLY A 311 -19.69 -16.92 32.15
CA GLY A 311 -20.98 -17.44 32.63
C GLY A 311 -22.06 -16.39 32.85
N THR A 312 -23.21 -16.84 33.33
CA THR A 312 -24.40 -16.02 33.63
C THR A 312 -24.12 -14.96 34.71
N TRP A 313 -23.16 -15.20 35.62
CA TRP A 313 -22.71 -14.25 36.64
C TRP A 313 -22.13 -12.97 36.04
N CYS A 314 -21.46 -13.08 34.89
CA CYS A 314 -20.79 -11.97 34.22
C CYS A 314 -21.81 -11.12 33.45
N HIS A 315 -21.88 -9.83 33.78
CA HIS A 315 -22.71 -8.87 33.03
C HIS A 315 -22.27 -8.72 31.56
N ASN A 316 -20.98 -8.90 31.22
CA ASN A 316 -20.49 -8.80 29.83
C ASN A 316 -20.90 -10.02 29.00
N THR A 317 -20.92 -11.22 29.60
CA THR A 317 -21.43 -12.41 28.91
C THR A 317 -22.94 -12.29 28.68
N ARG A 318 -23.68 -11.90 29.71
CA ARG A 318 -25.11 -11.56 29.62
C ARG A 318 -25.40 -10.52 28.54
N ALA A 319 -24.50 -9.55 28.36
CA ALA A 319 -24.60 -8.50 27.36
C ALA A 319 -24.56 -8.97 25.91
N ILE A 320 -23.91 -10.11 25.64
CA ILE A 320 -23.71 -10.55 24.26
C ILE A 320 -24.46 -11.83 23.93
N VAL A 321 -24.92 -12.60 24.91
CA VAL A 321 -25.48 -13.95 24.68
C VAL A 321 -26.67 -13.96 23.71
N LYS A 322 -27.55 -12.95 23.80
CA LYS A 322 -28.67 -12.77 22.84
C LYS A 322 -28.16 -12.58 21.41
N SER A 323 -27.17 -11.70 21.23
CA SER A 323 -26.56 -11.43 19.92
C SER A 323 -25.77 -12.63 19.38
N VAL A 324 -25.03 -13.33 20.24
CA VAL A 324 -24.30 -14.56 19.89
C VAL A 324 -25.27 -15.62 19.37
N ASN A 325 -26.38 -15.85 20.07
CA ASN A 325 -27.42 -16.78 19.63
C ASN A 325 -28.03 -16.35 18.28
N ARG A 326 -28.41 -15.08 18.16
CA ARG A 326 -28.97 -14.51 16.92
C ARG A 326 -28.01 -14.66 15.74
N TYR A 327 -26.73 -14.37 15.91
CA TYR A 327 -25.75 -14.51 14.84
C TYR A 327 -25.46 -15.98 14.51
N ALA A 328 -25.44 -16.86 15.51
CA ALA A 328 -25.35 -18.29 15.25
C ALA A 328 -26.53 -18.77 14.40
N GLN A 329 -27.76 -18.34 14.69
CA GLN A 329 -28.94 -18.61 13.85
C GLN A 329 -28.80 -18.01 12.45
N GLN A 330 -28.46 -16.72 12.35
CA GLN A 330 -28.32 -15.99 11.10
C GLN A 330 -27.28 -16.61 10.14
N TYR A 331 -26.16 -17.11 10.68
CA TYR A 331 -25.05 -17.67 9.91
C TYR A 331 -25.06 -19.20 9.87
N GLY A 332 -26.17 -19.84 10.25
CA GLY A 332 -26.34 -21.30 10.14
C GLY A 332 -25.36 -22.10 10.99
N VAL A 333 -24.94 -21.60 12.15
CA VAL A 333 -24.08 -22.32 13.10
C VAL A 333 -24.93 -23.26 13.95
N LYS A 334 -24.51 -24.52 14.06
CA LYS A 334 -25.23 -25.58 14.79
C LYS A 334 -25.31 -25.31 16.29
N LYS A 335 -24.14 -25.12 16.92
CA LYS A 335 -23.95 -24.91 18.36
C LYS A 335 -22.78 -23.94 18.59
N VAL A 336 -22.88 -23.15 19.66
CA VAL A 336 -21.83 -22.32 20.26
C VAL A 336 -21.57 -22.87 21.64
N TYR A 337 -20.36 -23.35 21.89
CA TYR A 337 -20.01 -23.98 23.16
C TYR A 337 -19.57 -22.92 24.16
N ASN A 338 -20.23 -22.89 25.31
CA ASN A 338 -20.01 -21.90 26.35
C ASN A 338 -19.24 -22.50 27.53
N PHE A 339 -18.02 -22.00 27.75
CA PHE A 339 -17.22 -22.39 28.90
C PHE A 339 -17.14 -21.25 29.92
N ASP A 340 -17.56 -21.51 31.17
CA ASP A 340 -17.44 -20.57 32.28
C ASP A 340 -16.11 -20.77 33.02
N TYR A 341 -15.30 -19.71 33.09
CA TYR A 341 -14.07 -19.74 33.88
C TYR A 341 -14.32 -19.79 35.39
N SER A 342 -15.47 -19.31 35.87
CA SER A 342 -15.94 -19.51 37.25
C SER A 342 -16.60 -20.87 37.33
N LEU A 343 -15.89 -21.88 37.83
CA LEU A 343 -16.40 -23.24 37.84
C LEU A 343 -17.65 -23.42 38.72
N PHE A 344 -17.92 -22.47 39.63
CA PHE A 344 -19.13 -22.42 40.45
C PHE A 344 -20.11 -21.31 40.04
N SER A 345 -19.79 -20.53 39.00
CA SER A 345 -20.59 -19.39 38.53
C SER A 345 -20.87 -18.32 39.61
N SER A 346 -19.87 -18.01 40.44
CA SER A 346 -20.03 -17.17 41.63
C SER A 346 -19.83 -15.68 41.30
N SER A 347 -18.62 -15.24 40.94
CA SER A 347 -18.25 -13.91 40.43
C SER A 347 -16.74 -13.79 40.14
N ASN A 348 -16.29 -12.62 39.63
CA ASN A 348 -14.87 -12.29 39.38
C ASN A 348 -14.17 -11.60 40.57
N GLY A 349 -14.18 -12.21 41.75
CA GLY A 349 -13.55 -11.67 42.97
C GLY A 349 -12.21 -12.36 43.28
N GLY A 350 -11.23 -11.61 43.78
CA GLY A 350 -9.90 -12.14 44.17
C GLY A 350 -9.89 -13.07 45.38
N GLN A 351 -11.06 -13.41 45.93
CA GLN A 351 -11.24 -14.44 46.97
C GLN A 351 -12.16 -15.58 46.49
N ASN A 352 -12.53 -15.58 45.21
CA ASN A 352 -13.33 -16.63 44.59
C ASN A 352 -12.38 -17.65 43.97
N TYR A 353 -12.16 -18.73 44.71
CA TYR A 353 -11.13 -19.72 44.39
C TYR A 353 -11.51 -20.70 43.29
N ASP A 354 -12.74 -20.64 42.76
CA ASP A 354 -13.23 -21.45 41.64
C ASP A 354 -12.90 -20.89 40.26
N HIS A 355 -12.42 -19.66 40.19
CA HIS A 355 -12.16 -19.00 38.92
C HIS A 355 -10.81 -19.47 38.32
N SER A 356 -10.87 -20.39 37.35
CA SER A 356 -9.69 -21.02 36.72
C SER A 356 -8.75 -20.02 36.04
N ARG A 357 -9.27 -18.87 35.61
CA ARG A 357 -8.51 -17.77 35.00
C ARG A 357 -7.94 -16.77 36.03
N SER A 358 -8.08 -17.03 37.32
CA SER A 358 -7.45 -16.20 38.35
C SER A 358 -5.94 -16.39 38.32
N SER A 359 -5.24 -15.32 37.92
CA SER A 359 -3.79 -15.21 37.86
C SER A 359 -3.32 -14.10 38.77
N GLY A 360 -2.27 -14.40 39.51
CA GLY A 360 -1.52 -13.42 40.28
C GLY A 360 -0.35 -14.17 40.89
N GLN A 361 0.85 -13.63 40.77
CA GLN A 361 1.97 -14.08 41.59
C GLN A 361 1.46 -14.26 43.04
N ASN A 362 1.80 -15.40 43.69
CA ASN A 362 1.16 -15.94 44.90
C ASN A 362 -0.09 -16.82 44.70
N ILE A 363 -0.04 -17.76 43.74
CA ILE A 363 -1.10 -18.78 43.54
C ILE A 363 -1.01 -19.96 44.52
N THR A 364 -0.11 -19.92 45.49
CA THR A 364 0.10 -20.99 46.47
C THR A 364 -0.11 -20.53 47.90
N VAL A 365 -0.38 -21.49 48.78
CA VAL A 365 -0.46 -21.33 50.23
C VAL A 365 0.33 -22.44 50.91
N GLY A 366 0.85 -22.18 52.11
CA GLY A 366 1.73 -23.10 52.82
C GLY A 366 3.20 -22.95 52.40
N THR A 367 4.08 -23.80 52.96
CA THR A 367 5.52 -23.80 52.68
C THR A 367 6.03 -25.24 52.56
N GLY A 368 7.14 -25.44 51.86
CA GLY A 368 7.76 -26.76 51.70
C GLY A 368 6.81 -27.79 51.09
N ALA A 369 6.73 -28.99 51.68
CA ALA A 369 5.87 -30.09 51.24
C ALA A 369 4.36 -29.83 51.43
N ASP A 370 4.00 -28.85 52.26
CA ASP A 370 2.61 -28.45 52.53
C ASP A 370 2.11 -27.37 51.57
N ALA A 371 2.94 -26.96 50.61
CA ALA A 371 2.52 -26.02 49.57
C ALA A 371 1.35 -26.62 48.77
N ARG A 372 0.28 -25.84 48.58
CA ARG A 372 -0.90 -26.18 47.78
C ARG A 372 -1.31 -24.99 46.91
N LEU A 373 -2.14 -25.24 45.89
CA LEU A 373 -2.70 -24.17 45.07
C LEU A 373 -3.83 -23.44 45.81
N LEU A 374 -4.05 -22.17 45.44
CA LEU A 374 -5.24 -21.40 45.81
C LEU A 374 -6.33 -21.47 44.74
N TYR A 375 -5.96 -21.64 43.47
CA TYR A 375 -6.87 -21.65 42.32
C TYR A 375 -6.49 -22.79 41.37
N PRO A 376 -7.44 -23.35 40.60
CA PRO A 376 -7.14 -24.30 39.52
C PRO A 376 -6.55 -23.60 38.29
N SER A 377 -5.55 -22.73 38.50
CA SER A 377 -4.94 -21.86 37.49
C SER A 377 -4.32 -22.65 36.32
N HIS A 378 -3.85 -23.86 36.57
CA HIS A 378 -3.27 -24.73 35.55
C HIS A 378 -4.29 -25.20 34.52
N LEU A 379 -5.55 -25.43 34.89
CA LEU A 379 -6.61 -25.85 33.97
C LEU A 379 -6.79 -24.83 32.84
N TYR A 380 -6.79 -23.54 33.16
CA TYR A 380 -6.85 -22.48 32.16
C TYR A 380 -5.51 -22.34 31.42
N GLY A 381 -4.42 -22.07 32.16
CA GLY A 381 -3.15 -21.66 31.55
C GLY A 381 -2.55 -22.70 30.62
N GLN A 382 -2.61 -23.97 31.02
CA GLN A 382 -2.14 -25.09 30.22
C GLN A 382 -3.01 -25.28 28.98
N THR A 383 -4.34 -25.24 29.11
CA THR A 383 -5.27 -25.39 27.99
C THR A 383 -5.05 -24.31 26.93
N ILE A 384 -4.89 -23.05 27.35
CA ILE A 384 -4.60 -21.95 26.44
C ILE A 384 -3.26 -22.17 25.70
N ASN A 385 -2.19 -22.54 26.42
CA ASN A 385 -0.89 -22.73 25.80
C ASN A 385 -0.78 -23.99 24.93
N THR A 386 -1.60 -25.01 25.20
CA THR A 386 -1.63 -26.25 24.41
C THR A 386 -2.49 -26.11 23.16
N TYR A 387 -3.70 -25.56 23.29
CA TYR A 387 -4.70 -25.61 22.21
C TYR A 387 -4.90 -24.24 21.54
N LEU A 388 -4.88 -23.13 22.28
CA LEU A 388 -5.18 -21.78 21.75
C LEU A 388 -3.89 -20.97 21.51
N THR A 389 -2.94 -21.55 20.79
CA THR A 389 -1.54 -21.10 20.73
C THR A 389 -1.33 -19.70 20.13
N ASN A 390 -2.22 -19.29 19.21
CA ASN A 390 -2.23 -17.98 18.56
C ASN A 390 -3.31 -17.01 19.13
N ALA A 391 -3.97 -17.36 20.24
CA ALA A 391 -4.92 -16.47 20.90
C ALA A 391 -4.28 -15.13 21.30
N SER A 392 -5.09 -14.07 21.27
CA SER A 392 -4.68 -12.73 21.68
C SER A 392 -5.68 -12.16 22.67
N ALA A 393 -5.19 -11.33 23.60
CA ALA A 393 -5.97 -10.73 24.67
C ALA A 393 -5.37 -9.36 25.02
N GLU A 394 -6.13 -8.50 25.72
CA GLU A 394 -5.63 -7.28 26.38
C GLU A 394 -4.50 -7.63 27.36
N TYR A 395 -4.69 -8.72 28.08
CA TYR A 395 -3.73 -9.25 29.04
C TYR A 395 -2.87 -10.34 28.39
N GLY A 396 -1.98 -9.91 27.50
CA GLY A 396 -1.10 -10.79 26.73
C GLY A 396 -0.02 -11.50 27.56
N LYS A 397 0.55 -12.58 27.01
CA LYS A 397 1.68 -13.32 27.62
C LYS A 397 2.96 -12.47 27.62
N VAL A 398 3.96 -12.83 28.43
CA VAL A 398 5.25 -12.12 28.46
C VAL A 398 5.89 -12.20 27.07
N GLY A 399 6.27 -11.05 26.50
CA GLY A 399 6.86 -10.97 25.16
C GLY A 399 5.86 -11.05 24.00
N GLN A 400 4.56 -11.19 24.26
CA GLN A 400 3.54 -10.98 23.22
C GLN A 400 3.45 -9.49 22.86
N VAL A 401 3.17 -9.20 21.59
CA VAL A 401 3.04 -7.84 21.05
C VAL A 401 2.03 -7.02 21.87
N GLY A 402 2.50 -5.95 22.49
CA GLY A 402 1.73 -5.04 23.34
C GLY A 402 2.64 -4.17 24.22
N THR A 403 2.15 -2.99 24.66
CA THR A 403 2.88 -2.11 25.57
C THR A 403 2.70 -2.59 27.02
N PRO A 404 3.76 -2.93 27.76
CA PRO A 404 3.69 -3.27 29.18
C PRO A 404 3.04 -2.17 30.04
N PRO A 405 2.52 -2.48 31.24
CA PRO A 405 2.61 -3.78 31.91
C PRO A 405 1.54 -4.78 31.45
N ASN A 406 1.98 -5.94 30.96
CA ASN A 406 1.11 -7.08 30.69
C ASN A 406 0.86 -7.82 32.01
N THR A 407 -0.39 -8.20 32.33
CA THR A 407 -0.69 -9.08 33.47
C THR A 407 -1.11 -10.47 32.97
N PRO A 408 -0.16 -11.31 32.55
CA PRO A 408 -0.46 -12.60 31.95
C PRO A 408 -1.08 -13.56 32.96
N HIS A 409 -1.55 -14.71 32.47
CA HIS A 409 -2.02 -15.78 33.33
C HIS A 409 -0.87 -16.68 33.78
N TYR A 410 -0.54 -16.71 35.07
CA TYR A 410 0.53 -17.54 35.63
C TYR A 410 -0.01 -18.85 36.23
N TYR A 411 0.69 -19.96 36.00
CA TYR A 411 0.28 -21.28 36.49
C TYR A 411 1.47 -22.25 36.65
N TYR A 412 1.30 -23.26 37.51
CA TYR A 412 2.20 -24.42 37.59
C TYR A 412 1.72 -25.50 36.61
N PRO A 413 2.54 -25.99 35.67
CA PRO A 413 2.11 -27.02 34.71
C PRO A 413 1.58 -28.29 35.41
N ASN A 414 0.43 -28.80 34.98
CA ASN A 414 -0.31 -29.90 35.63
C ASN A 414 -0.66 -29.67 37.12
N GLY A 415 -0.58 -28.43 37.62
CA GLY A 415 -0.71 -28.12 39.04
C GLY A 415 0.48 -28.58 39.90
N ASP A 416 1.58 -29.01 39.28
CA ASP A 416 2.76 -29.54 39.98
C ASP A 416 3.66 -28.39 40.47
N LEU A 417 3.64 -28.16 41.78
CA LEU A 417 4.39 -27.09 42.43
C LEU A 417 5.91 -27.26 42.38
N THR A 418 6.41 -28.43 41.96
CA THR A 418 7.85 -28.68 41.77
C THR A 418 8.36 -28.14 40.43
N LYS A 419 7.46 -27.83 39.49
CA LYS A 419 7.79 -27.28 38.17
C LYS A 419 7.93 -25.75 38.20
N PRO A 420 8.73 -25.16 37.30
CA PRO A 420 8.76 -23.71 37.14
C PRO A 420 7.39 -23.18 36.69
N ILE A 421 7.07 -21.95 37.12
CA ILE A 421 5.83 -21.28 36.73
C ILE A 421 5.87 -20.90 35.24
N GLU A 422 4.78 -21.17 34.53
CA GLU A 422 4.59 -20.76 33.14
C GLU A 422 3.59 -19.60 33.05
N ASN A 423 3.51 -18.99 31.86
CA ASN A 423 2.53 -17.94 31.59
C ASN A 423 1.77 -18.16 30.28
N ALA A 424 0.51 -17.76 30.25
CA ALA A 424 -0.40 -17.84 29.11
C ALA A 424 -1.11 -16.49 28.89
N VAL A 425 -1.73 -16.33 27.73
CA VAL A 425 -2.62 -15.18 27.48
C VAL A 425 -3.84 -15.28 28.38
N ARG A 426 -4.33 -14.13 28.88
CA ARG A 426 -5.44 -14.07 29.83
C ARG A 426 -6.67 -13.46 29.16
N ILE A 427 -7.49 -14.28 28.49
CA ILE A 427 -8.69 -13.95 27.69
C ILE A 427 -9.88 -13.56 28.55
N GLN A 428 -10.40 -12.34 28.42
CA GLN A 428 -11.54 -11.87 29.23
C GLN A 428 -12.86 -12.66 29.06
N VAL A 429 -13.77 -12.48 30.02
CA VAL A 429 -15.13 -13.05 29.97
C VAL A 429 -16.03 -12.16 29.12
N GLY A 430 -16.97 -12.75 28.40
CA GLY A 430 -17.67 -12.10 27.29
C GLY A 430 -16.85 -12.11 25.99
N HIS A 431 -15.92 -13.06 25.85
CA HIS A 431 -15.08 -13.21 24.66
C HIS A 431 -15.61 -14.31 23.75
N PHE A 432 -15.59 -14.07 22.44
CA PHE A 432 -16.06 -15.01 21.42
C PHE A 432 -14.95 -15.28 20.40
N LEU A 433 -14.74 -16.54 20.05
CA LEU A 433 -13.79 -16.96 19.02
C LEU A 433 -14.23 -18.23 18.30
N THR A 434 -13.67 -18.46 17.13
CA THR A 434 -13.74 -19.74 16.41
C THR A 434 -12.42 -20.47 16.54
N TYR A 435 -12.48 -21.76 16.87
CA TYR A 435 -11.35 -22.66 17.04
C TYR A 435 -11.37 -23.76 15.98
N ASN A 436 -10.21 -24.14 15.45
CA ASN A 436 -10.03 -25.33 14.63
C ASN A 436 -8.59 -25.82 14.79
N LYS A 437 -8.38 -27.01 15.35
CA LYS A 437 -7.04 -27.51 15.68
C LYS A 437 -6.12 -27.69 14.46
N ASP A 438 -6.69 -27.87 13.28
CA ASP A 438 -5.95 -28.12 12.04
C ASP A 438 -5.79 -26.87 11.17
N HIS A 439 -6.37 -25.73 11.60
CA HIS A 439 -6.27 -24.48 10.86
C HIS A 439 -4.84 -23.95 10.84
N LYS A 440 -4.43 -23.49 9.66
CA LYS A 440 -3.17 -22.81 9.40
C LYS A 440 -3.48 -21.46 8.78
N ASP A 441 -2.74 -20.44 9.17
CA ASP A 441 -2.87 -19.15 8.52
C ASP A 441 -2.35 -19.19 7.07
N ALA A 442 -2.50 -18.07 6.35
CA ALA A 442 -1.99 -17.96 4.98
C ALA A 442 -0.46 -18.12 4.87
N ALA A 443 0.28 -18.03 5.98
CA ALA A 443 1.71 -18.29 6.05
C ALA A 443 2.03 -19.79 6.16
N GLY A 444 1.03 -20.63 6.42
CA GLY A 444 1.19 -22.06 6.69
C GLY A 444 1.52 -22.37 8.15
N ASP A 445 1.53 -21.38 9.03
CA ASP A 445 1.81 -21.52 10.45
C ASP A 445 0.56 -22.05 11.18
N PRO A 446 0.69 -22.95 12.18
CA PRO A 446 -0.44 -23.39 12.99
C PRO A 446 -1.13 -22.19 13.67
N ALA A 447 -2.42 -22.02 13.41
CA ALA A 447 -3.19 -20.87 13.86
C ALA A 447 -4.58 -21.31 14.40
N PRO A 448 -4.64 -22.17 15.42
CA PRO A 448 -5.87 -22.88 15.77
C PRO A 448 -7.02 -21.98 16.27
N VAL A 449 -6.75 -20.74 16.71
CA VAL A 449 -7.78 -19.70 16.82
C VAL A 449 -7.93 -19.05 15.44
N VAL A 450 -9.00 -19.41 14.74
CA VAL A 450 -9.29 -18.99 13.36
C VAL A 450 -9.60 -17.48 13.30
N ASP A 451 -10.56 -17.03 14.10
CA ASP A 451 -10.81 -15.60 14.36
C ASP A 451 -11.37 -15.41 15.77
N GLN A 452 -11.27 -14.19 16.30
CA GLN A 452 -11.75 -13.82 17.62
C GLN A 452 -12.22 -12.36 17.63
N ALA A 453 -13.26 -12.07 18.41
CA ALA A 453 -13.75 -10.71 18.58
C ALA A 453 -12.84 -9.96 19.57
N LEU A 454 -12.04 -9.03 19.07
CA LEU A 454 -11.06 -8.30 19.88
C LEU A 454 -10.71 -6.98 19.21
N ARG A 455 -10.76 -5.88 19.97
CA ARG A 455 -10.28 -4.61 19.44
C ARG A 455 -8.76 -4.62 19.38
N GLN A 456 -8.25 -4.52 18.16
CA GLN A 456 -6.86 -4.22 17.91
C GLN A 456 -6.57 -2.73 18.15
N LYS A 457 -5.52 -2.41 18.92
CA LYS A 457 -5.02 -1.04 19.07
C LYS A 457 -3.88 -0.76 18.09
N ASP A 458 -3.76 0.51 17.68
CA ASP A 458 -2.69 0.96 16.79
C ASP A 458 -1.31 0.96 17.48
N ASP A 459 -1.28 0.98 18.81
CA ASP A 459 -0.06 0.85 19.64
C ASP A 459 0.44 -0.60 19.77
N GLY A 460 -0.19 -1.54 19.07
CA GLY A 460 0.15 -2.97 19.08
C GLY A 460 -0.57 -3.80 20.13
N GLY A 461 -1.22 -3.20 21.14
CA GLY A 461 -1.98 -3.93 22.16
C GLY A 461 -3.39 -4.33 21.70
N ASN A 462 -4.17 -4.88 22.64
CA ASN A 462 -5.56 -5.28 22.42
C ASN A 462 -6.48 -4.79 23.53
N THR A 463 -7.79 -4.81 23.27
CA THR A 463 -8.84 -4.56 24.26
C THR A 463 -10.01 -5.50 23.98
N GLU A 464 -10.32 -6.41 24.91
CA GLU A 464 -11.56 -7.19 24.85
C GLU A 464 -12.79 -6.28 25.01
N TYR A 465 -13.87 -6.65 24.34
CA TYR A 465 -15.10 -5.88 24.39
C TYR A 465 -15.88 -6.15 25.68
N MET A 466 -15.69 -5.29 26.68
CA MET A 466 -16.54 -5.21 27.86
C MET A 466 -17.83 -4.46 27.52
N THR A 467 -18.80 -5.17 26.97
CA THR A 467 -19.97 -4.58 26.30
C THR A 467 -21.12 -4.18 27.23
N GLU A 468 -21.09 -4.49 28.53
CA GLU A 468 -22.21 -4.31 29.50
C GLU A 468 -22.93 -2.96 29.45
N TRP A 469 -22.26 -1.93 28.98
CA TRP A 469 -22.75 -0.55 28.87
C TRP A 469 -23.88 -0.36 27.83
N TRP A 470 -24.17 -1.37 27.00
CA TRP A 470 -25.31 -1.34 26.07
C TRP A 470 -26.68 -1.44 26.76
N PHE A 471 -26.74 -1.94 28.00
CA PHE A 471 -28.00 -2.20 28.71
C PHE A 471 -28.79 -0.94 29.09
N VAL A 472 -28.29 0.26 28.84
CA VAL A 472 -29.04 1.49 29.16
C VAL A 472 -30.22 1.67 28.20
N LYS A 473 -31.45 1.43 28.69
CA LYS A 473 -32.70 1.47 27.90
C LYS A 473 -32.94 2.85 27.30
N GLY A 474 -32.61 3.00 26.02
CA GLY A 474 -33.02 4.13 25.17
C GLY A 474 -32.74 5.54 25.70
N LYS A 475 -31.86 5.71 26.70
CA LYS A 475 -31.67 6.98 27.43
C LYS A 475 -30.20 7.25 27.75
N ASP A 476 -29.81 8.50 27.87
CA ASP A 476 -28.56 8.85 28.54
C ASP A 476 -28.73 8.64 30.06
N LEU A 477 -27.78 7.94 30.71
CA LEU A 477 -27.73 7.90 32.17
C LEU A 477 -27.54 9.35 32.68
N PRO A 478 -28.08 9.71 33.86
CA PRO A 478 -27.87 11.03 34.41
C PRO A 478 -26.38 11.35 34.47
N ALA A 479 -26.01 12.56 34.04
CA ALA A 479 -24.63 13.05 34.00
C ALA A 479 -23.93 13.06 35.38
N SER A 480 -24.68 12.80 36.45
CA SER A 480 -24.23 12.68 37.82
C SER A 480 -24.95 11.52 38.51
N ASP A 481 -24.71 10.28 38.08
CA ASP A 481 -24.97 9.14 38.93
C ASP A 481 -23.64 8.60 39.45
N GLY A 482 -23.26 9.05 40.65
CA GLY A 482 -22.06 8.60 41.36
C GLY A 482 -22.10 7.13 41.79
N THR A 483 -23.16 6.39 41.46
CA THR A 483 -23.28 4.95 41.73
C THR A 483 -22.71 4.07 40.62
N TRP A 484 -22.46 4.62 39.42
CA TRP A 484 -21.86 3.89 38.30
C TRP A 484 -20.37 4.19 38.21
N ARG A 485 -19.54 3.14 38.25
CA ARG A 485 -18.09 3.21 38.47
C ARG A 485 -17.40 4.33 37.69
N GLY A 486 -17.12 5.44 38.39
CA GLY A 486 -16.36 6.57 37.89
C GLY A 486 -17.23 7.80 37.66
N SER A 487 -16.83 8.92 38.27
CA SER A 487 -17.43 10.23 38.07
C SER A 487 -17.19 10.72 36.64
N ALA A 488 -17.98 10.24 35.67
CA ALA A 488 -18.04 10.89 34.37
C ALA A 488 -18.54 12.32 34.60
N ALA A 489 -17.82 13.32 34.09
CA ALA A 489 -18.22 14.72 34.27
C ALA A 489 -19.60 14.95 33.63
N ALA A 490 -20.41 15.80 34.26
CA ALA A 490 -21.69 16.20 33.69
C ALA A 490 -21.48 16.80 32.29
N GLY A 491 -22.18 16.28 31.28
CA GLY A 491 -22.02 16.68 29.88
C GLY A 491 -20.86 16.02 29.13
N SER A 492 -20.19 15.00 29.71
CA SER A 492 -19.18 14.22 29.00
C SER A 492 -19.78 13.26 27.96
N ASN A 493 -19.00 12.94 26.92
CA ASN A 493 -19.40 11.96 25.89
C ASN A 493 -19.06 10.50 26.26
N ALA A 494 -18.69 10.23 27.52
CA ALA A 494 -18.25 8.90 27.97
C ALA A 494 -19.28 7.81 27.64
N LEU A 495 -20.55 8.03 27.95
CA LEU A 495 -21.61 7.06 27.64
C LEU A 495 -21.76 6.80 26.14
N ALA A 496 -21.66 7.84 25.31
CA ALA A 496 -21.73 7.69 23.86
C ALA A 496 -20.55 6.86 23.32
N ASN A 497 -19.35 7.05 23.87
CA ASN A 497 -18.17 6.25 23.53
C ASN A 497 -18.25 4.81 24.05
N GLN A 498 -18.81 4.58 25.23
CA GLN A 498 -19.08 3.22 25.73
C GLN A 498 -20.07 2.47 24.83
N ARG A 499 -21.15 3.14 24.39
CA ARG A 499 -22.11 2.56 23.44
C ARG A 499 -21.48 2.28 22.09
N ALA A 500 -20.65 3.20 21.60
CA ALA A 500 -19.89 3.00 20.37
C ALA A 500 -18.95 1.80 20.49
N PHE A 501 -18.24 1.68 21.61
CA PHE A 501 -17.36 0.55 21.89
C PHE A 501 -18.12 -0.79 22.00
N ALA A 502 -19.27 -0.80 22.67
CA ALA A 502 -20.12 -1.99 22.78
C ALA A 502 -20.69 -2.38 21.41
N LYS A 503 -21.12 -1.42 20.60
CA LYS A 503 -21.58 -1.64 19.22
C LYS A 503 -20.47 -2.22 18.35
N GLU A 504 -19.26 -1.67 18.41
CA GLU A 504 -18.07 -2.22 17.74
C GLU A 504 -17.86 -3.69 18.14
N GLY A 505 -17.96 -4.02 19.44
CA GLY A 505 -17.84 -5.40 19.91
C GLY A 505 -18.91 -6.35 19.39
N ILE A 506 -20.18 -5.93 19.40
CA ILE A 506 -21.30 -6.73 18.86
C ILE A 506 -21.14 -6.96 17.35
N GLU A 507 -20.72 -5.95 16.59
CA GLU A 507 -20.47 -6.10 15.14
C GLU A 507 -19.20 -6.89 14.84
N ASP A 508 -18.18 -6.84 15.70
CA ASP A 508 -16.96 -7.66 15.53
C ASP A 508 -17.24 -9.14 15.84
N ILE A 509 -18.09 -9.46 16.82
CA ILE A 509 -18.63 -10.82 17.04
C ILE A 509 -19.37 -11.30 15.79
N GLU A 510 -20.21 -10.46 15.20
CA GLU A 510 -20.88 -10.78 13.94
C GLU A 510 -19.86 -11.10 12.83
N GLN A 511 -18.77 -10.34 12.72
CA GLN A 511 -17.74 -10.62 11.71
C GLN A 511 -17.07 -11.98 11.92
N VAL A 512 -16.86 -12.43 13.17
CA VAL A 512 -16.35 -13.79 13.44
C VAL A 512 -17.35 -14.85 12.93
N PHE A 513 -18.66 -14.66 13.14
CA PHE A 513 -19.68 -15.55 12.59
C PHE A 513 -19.77 -15.49 11.06
N ARG A 514 -19.62 -14.30 10.49
CA ARG A 514 -19.68 -14.10 9.04
C ARG A 514 -18.62 -14.92 8.31
N GLY A 515 -17.46 -15.14 8.95
CA GLY A 515 -16.38 -15.99 8.44
C GLY A 515 -16.77 -17.46 8.16
N PHE A 516 -17.88 -17.96 8.71
CA PHE A 516 -18.38 -19.30 8.37
C PHE A 516 -19.06 -19.38 7.00
N THR A 517 -19.58 -18.27 6.49
CA THR A 517 -20.50 -18.26 5.34
C THR A 517 -20.00 -17.45 4.16
N ASN A 518 -19.11 -16.49 4.41
CA ASN A 518 -18.65 -15.55 3.41
C ASN A 518 -17.15 -15.36 3.51
N ASP A 519 -16.55 -15.13 2.35
CA ASP A 519 -15.21 -14.60 2.21
C ASP A 519 -15.25 -13.26 1.47
N VAL A 520 -14.36 -12.36 1.86
CA VAL A 520 -14.22 -11.02 1.29
C VAL A 520 -12.82 -10.90 0.72
N ALA A 521 -12.73 -10.65 -0.58
CA ALA A 521 -11.46 -10.41 -1.23
C ALA A 521 -10.81 -9.13 -0.69
N SER A 522 -9.51 -9.19 -0.42
CA SER A 522 -8.71 -8.03 -0.04
C SER A 522 -7.81 -7.54 -1.18
N THR A 523 -7.35 -6.31 -1.08
CA THR A 523 -6.32 -5.74 -1.95
C THR A 523 -5.20 -5.17 -1.09
N THR A 524 -3.96 -5.57 -1.41
CA THR A 524 -2.74 -5.04 -0.80
C THR A 524 -2.09 -4.03 -1.75
N THR A 525 -1.92 -2.79 -1.30
CA THR A 525 -1.19 -1.73 -2.01
C THR A 525 0.09 -1.41 -1.26
N VAL A 526 1.21 -1.30 -1.99
CA VAL A 526 2.51 -0.98 -1.41
C VAL A 526 3.10 0.28 -2.04
N THR A 527 3.58 1.17 -1.19
CA THR A 527 4.25 2.43 -1.55
C THR A 527 5.52 2.60 -0.70
N GLY A 528 6.15 3.77 -0.73
CA GLY A 528 7.35 4.06 0.07
C GLY A 528 8.68 3.73 -0.63
N VAL A 529 8.65 3.08 -1.81
CA VAL A 529 9.84 2.84 -2.65
C VAL A 529 9.56 3.09 -4.12
N GLY A 530 10.51 3.73 -4.81
CA GLY A 530 10.49 3.93 -6.27
C GLY A 530 11.22 2.82 -7.01
N SER A 531 11.52 3.03 -8.30
CA SER A 531 12.26 2.05 -9.12
C SER A 531 13.74 1.91 -8.76
N GLN A 532 14.31 2.89 -8.05
CA GLN A 532 15.72 2.93 -7.66
C GLN A 532 15.90 3.46 -6.23
N VAL A 533 16.88 2.90 -5.53
CA VAL A 533 17.29 3.30 -4.18
C VAL A 533 18.81 3.46 -4.15
N GLY A 534 19.31 4.55 -3.56
CA GLY A 534 20.75 4.75 -3.42
C GLY A 534 21.36 3.75 -2.43
N LYS A 535 22.54 3.20 -2.75
CA LYS A 535 23.31 2.35 -1.82
C LYS A 535 23.50 3.05 -0.47
N GLY A 536 23.24 2.34 0.62
CA GLY A 536 23.30 2.87 1.98
C GLY A 536 22.04 3.61 2.43
N SER A 537 20.99 3.69 1.59
CA SER A 537 19.70 4.24 1.99
C SER A 537 18.87 3.20 2.72
N SER A 538 18.14 3.64 3.75
CA SER A 538 17.13 2.79 4.41
C SER A 538 15.83 2.80 3.61
N VAL A 539 15.20 1.64 3.47
CA VAL A 539 13.91 1.47 2.80
C VAL A 539 12.85 1.08 3.81
N THR A 540 11.68 1.70 3.71
CA THR A 540 10.47 1.30 4.43
C THR A 540 9.35 1.18 3.41
N LEU A 541 8.65 0.03 3.43
CA LEU A 541 7.46 -0.18 2.62
C LEU A 541 6.24 0.29 3.41
N ASP A 542 5.45 1.17 2.81
CA ASP A 542 4.17 1.62 3.35
C ASP A 542 3.06 0.79 2.70
N VAL A 543 2.37 -0.02 3.52
CA VAL A 543 1.32 -0.93 3.07
C VAL A 543 -0.05 -0.39 3.46
N ALA A 544 -0.99 -0.45 2.52
CA ALA A 544 -2.40 -0.14 2.74
C ALA A 544 -3.28 -1.30 2.25
N LEU A 545 -4.26 -1.68 3.07
CA LEU A 545 -5.19 -2.77 2.82
C LEU A 545 -6.60 -2.24 2.58
N ASP A 546 -7.33 -2.91 1.70
CA ASP A 546 -8.75 -2.67 1.49
C ASP A 546 -9.50 -3.99 1.28
N ALA A 547 -10.80 -4.02 1.58
CA ALA A 547 -11.66 -5.17 1.36
C ALA A 547 -13.08 -4.69 1.03
N ALA A 548 -13.46 -4.80 -0.25
CA ALA A 548 -14.76 -4.31 -0.71
C ALA A 548 -15.90 -5.14 -0.10
N GLY A 549 -16.86 -4.48 0.57
CA GLY A 549 -17.95 -5.18 1.27
C GLY A 549 -17.64 -5.56 2.73
N TYR A 550 -16.51 -5.11 3.26
CA TYR A 550 -16.20 -5.14 4.69
C TYR A 550 -16.40 -3.76 5.30
N SER A 551 -17.49 -3.59 6.07
CA SER A 551 -17.87 -2.30 6.66
C SER A 551 -18.52 -2.39 8.04
N PRO A 552 -17.97 -3.16 9.00
CA PRO A 552 -18.47 -3.11 10.38
C PRO A 552 -18.25 -1.73 11.02
N TYR A 553 -18.96 -1.45 12.08
CA TYR A 553 -18.82 -0.25 12.89
C TYR A 553 -17.54 -0.30 13.73
N LEU A 554 -16.66 0.69 13.55
CA LEU A 554 -15.49 0.87 14.39
C LEU A 554 -15.57 2.21 15.13
N SER A 555 -15.44 2.20 16.45
CA SER A 555 -15.42 3.44 17.23
C SER A 555 -14.02 4.06 17.25
N ALA A 556 -13.87 5.35 17.01
CA ALA A 556 -12.55 5.98 17.07
C ALA A 556 -11.99 5.98 18.50
N ASN A 557 -12.82 6.35 19.46
CA ASN A 557 -12.43 6.54 20.84
C ASN A 557 -12.44 5.23 21.64
N ASN A 558 -11.78 5.23 22.81
CA ASN A 558 -11.92 4.17 23.79
C ASN A 558 -13.23 4.34 24.59
N ALA A 559 -13.63 3.29 25.32
CA ALA A 559 -14.89 3.30 26.07
C ALA A 559 -14.97 4.44 27.12
N SER A 560 -13.86 4.85 27.73
CA SER A 560 -13.87 5.88 28.79
C SER A 560 -13.65 7.32 28.30
N SER A 561 -13.49 7.54 26.99
CA SER A 561 -13.19 8.86 26.44
C SER A 561 -14.33 9.85 26.65
N SER A 562 -14.00 11.11 26.93
CA SER A 562 -14.96 12.21 27.00
C SER A 562 -15.09 12.99 25.68
N ASP A 563 -14.32 12.64 24.65
CA ASP A 563 -14.38 13.27 23.32
C ASP A 563 -15.67 12.90 22.58
N PRO A 564 -16.19 13.75 21.66
CA PRO A 564 -17.36 13.40 20.87
C PRO A 564 -17.21 12.04 20.18
N ALA A 565 -18.25 11.20 20.32
CA ALA A 565 -18.24 9.87 19.71
C ALA A 565 -18.13 9.99 18.18
N ASN A 566 -17.24 9.19 17.62
CA ASN A 566 -16.85 9.20 16.20
C ASN A 566 -16.69 7.74 15.74
N ALA A 567 -17.01 7.50 14.47
CA ALA A 567 -16.75 6.23 13.81
C ALA A 567 -15.63 6.34 12.76
N LEU A 568 -14.80 5.31 12.70
CA LEU A 568 -13.80 5.12 11.66
C LEU A 568 -14.38 4.35 10.48
N SER A 569 -13.79 4.52 9.30
CA SER A 569 -14.03 3.60 8.19
C SER A 569 -13.35 2.27 8.50
N ALA A 570 -14.11 1.18 8.49
CA ALA A 570 -13.54 -0.13 8.72
C ALA A 570 -12.56 -0.53 7.65
N LYS A 571 -11.45 -1.13 8.10
CA LYS A 571 -10.39 -1.65 7.24
C LYS A 571 -9.95 -3.03 7.72
N PRO A 572 -9.37 -3.86 6.83
CA PRO A 572 -8.84 -5.16 7.22
C PRO A 572 -7.86 -5.04 8.39
N ARG A 573 -8.00 -5.91 9.38
CA ARG A 573 -7.05 -6.08 10.50
C ARG A 573 -6.26 -7.37 10.30
N GLY A 574 -5.21 -7.57 11.09
CA GLY A 574 -4.38 -8.78 11.04
C GLY A 574 -2.91 -8.45 10.85
N TRP A 575 -2.23 -9.24 10.03
CA TRP A 575 -0.78 -9.18 9.84
C TRP A 575 -0.41 -9.08 8.37
N VAL A 576 0.62 -8.29 8.11
CA VAL A 576 1.34 -8.29 6.83
C VAL A 576 2.76 -8.77 7.07
N ARG A 577 3.30 -9.53 6.12
CA ARG A 577 4.71 -9.94 6.09
C ARG A 577 5.35 -9.61 4.75
N VAL A 578 6.67 -9.60 4.73
CA VAL A 578 7.48 -9.38 3.53
C VAL A 578 8.40 -10.57 3.36
N LEU A 579 8.31 -11.20 2.20
CA LEU A 579 9.21 -12.26 1.76
C LEU A 579 10.26 -11.70 0.81
N ASP A 580 11.50 -12.16 0.91
CA ASP A 580 12.53 -11.92 -0.09
C ASP A 580 12.36 -12.83 -1.32
N ALA A 581 13.25 -12.72 -2.30
CA ALA A 581 13.20 -13.53 -3.52
C ALA A 581 13.46 -15.04 -3.30
N ALA A 582 13.85 -15.45 -2.10
CA ALA A 582 14.03 -16.85 -1.70
C ALA A 582 12.94 -17.31 -0.73
N ASP A 583 11.82 -16.57 -0.66
CA ASP A 583 10.66 -16.82 0.19
C ASP A 583 10.98 -16.77 1.70
N HIS A 584 12.07 -16.13 2.11
CA HIS A 584 12.36 -15.91 3.52
C HIS A 584 11.64 -14.66 4.03
N GLU A 585 10.99 -14.78 5.18
CA GLU A 585 10.38 -13.63 5.85
C GLU A 585 11.45 -12.69 6.40
N VAL A 586 11.47 -11.45 5.88
CA VAL A 586 12.43 -10.41 6.28
C VAL A 586 11.82 -9.31 7.15
N ALA A 587 10.49 -9.18 7.13
CA ALA A 587 9.76 -8.23 7.98
C ALA A 587 8.32 -8.69 8.18
N ARG A 588 7.75 -8.39 9.35
CA ARG A 588 6.32 -8.60 9.67
C ARG A 588 5.83 -7.45 10.52
N ALA A 589 4.61 -7.00 10.25
CA ALA A 589 3.97 -5.91 10.98
C ALA A 589 2.48 -6.17 11.14
N ARG A 590 1.95 -5.70 12.27
CA ARG A 590 0.53 -5.72 12.55
C ARG A 590 -0.14 -4.56 11.82
N VAL A 591 -1.30 -4.79 11.21
CA VAL A 591 -2.04 -3.77 10.45
C VAL A 591 -2.80 -2.87 11.40
N SER A 592 -2.62 -1.55 11.33
CA SER A 592 -3.38 -0.56 12.11
C SER A 592 -4.89 -0.64 11.85
N ARG A 593 -5.69 -0.03 12.70
CA ARG A 593 -7.15 0.11 12.53
C ARG A 593 -7.51 0.93 11.28
N ALA A 594 -6.58 1.74 10.78
CA ALA A 594 -6.72 2.46 9.51
C ALA A 594 -6.37 1.58 8.29
N GLY A 595 -6.06 0.29 8.48
CA GLY A 595 -5.72 -0.63 7.39
C GLY A 595 -4.31 -0.45 6.85
N THR A 596 -3.38 0.11 7.65
CA THR A 596 -2.03 0.41 7.19
C THR A 596 -0.94 -0.23 8.04
N ALA A 597 0.22 -0.50 7.45
CA ALA A 597 1.39 -0.99 8.16
C ALA A 597 2.67 -0.44 7.52
N GLN A 598 3.71 -0.25 8.33
CA GLN A 598 5.04 0.13 7.86
C GLN A 598 6.00 -1.03 8.08
N LEU A 599 6.72 -1.41 7.03
CA LEU A 599 7.63 -2.55 7.01
C LEU A 599 9.04 -2.07 6.64
N PRO A 600 9.89 -1.77 7.64
CA PRO A 600 11.26 -1.36 7.39
C PRO A 600 12.08 -2.55 6.85
N LEU A 601 12.69 -2.39 5.69
CA LEU A 601 13.64 -3.35 5.10
C LEU A 601 15.09 -3.05 5.49
N GLY A 602 15.30 -2.00 6.28
CA GLY A 602 16.63 -1.56 6.69
C GLY A 602 17.44 -0.95 5.53
N THR A 603 18.74 -0.84 5.77
CA THR A 603 19.69 -0.22 4.85
C THR A 603 20.06 -1.15 3.69
N GLN A 604 20.04 -0.60 2.48
CA GLN A 604 20.30 -1.34 1.25
C GLN A 604 21.75 -1.16 0.78
N ASP A 605 22.63 -2.11 1.13
CA ASP A 605 24.08 -1.97 0.86
C ASP A 605 24.59 -2.72 -0.38
N ALA A 606 23.88 -3.76 -0.83
CA ALA A 606 24.29 -4.54 -1.98
C ALA A 606 23.62 -4.01 -3.25
N LEU A 607 24.43 -3.74 -4.30
CA LEU A 607 23.95 -3.23 -5.58
C LEU A 607 23.10 -4.26 -6.34
N GLY A 608 22.27 -3.78 -7.27
CA GLY A 608 21.46 -4.58 -8.17
C GLY A 608 19.99 -4.72 -7.76
N ALA A 609 19.28 -5.60 -8.45
CA ALA A 609 17.85 -5.79 -8.28
C ALA A 609 17.51 -6.40 -6.91
N ARG A 610 16.47 -5.85 -6.28
CA ARG A 610 15.79 -6.38 -5.11
C ARG A 610 14.35 -6.65 -5.48
N SER A 611 13.86 -7.81 -5.07
CA SER A 611 12.47 -8.21 -5.24
C SER A 611 11.95 -8.73 -3.91
N TYR A 612 10.74 -8.30 -3.57
CA TYR A 612 10.04 -8.68 -2.37
C TYR A 612 8.59 -8.97 -2.69
N THR A 613 7.97 -9.86 -1.90
CA THR A 613 6.53 -10.09 -1.93
C THR A 613 5.97 -9.64 -0.60
N VAL A 614 5.06 -8.66 -0.62
CA VAL A 614 4.29 -8.26 0.57
C VAL A 614 3.01 -9.09 0.60
N GLU A 615 2.77 -9.79 1.71
CA GLU A 615 1.61 -10.66 1.89
C GLU A 615 0.78 -10.20 3.08
N TYR A 616 -0.50 -9.91 2.85
CA TYR A 616 -1.50 -9.82 3.89
C TYR A 616 -2.04 -11.22 4.19
N LEU A 617 -2.02 -11.61 5.47
CA LEU A 617 -2.37 -12.98 5.90
C LEU A 617 -3.88 -13.23 6.08
N GLY A 618 -4.73 -12.25 5.75
CA GLY A 618 -6.16 -12.34 5.93
C GLY A 618 -6.65 -12.02 7.36
N ARG A 619 -7.95 -12.21 7.58
CA ARG A 619 -8.62 -12.14 8.88
C ARG A 619 -9.48 -13.40 9.03
N GLY A 620 -8.95 -14.42 9.70
CA GLY A 620 -9.55 -15.76 9.74
C GLY A 620 -9.95 -16.20 8.33
N GLU A 621 -11.13 -16.78 8.21
CA GLU A 621 -11.72 -17.14 6.91
C GLU A 621 -12.55 -16.01 6.26
N LEU A 622 -12.84 -14.93 7.01
CA LEU A 622 -13.69 -13.85 6.53
C LEU A 622 -13.01 -12.99 5.46
N ILE A 623 -11.77 -12.54 5.69
CA ILE A 623 -11.06 -11.69 4.71
C ILE A 623 -9.90 -12.49 4.14
N GLN A 624 -9.94 -12.71 2.83
CA GLN A 624 -8.95 -13.53 2.14
C GLN A 624 -7.58 -12.84 2.10
N PRO A 625 -6.48 -13.63 2.15
CA PRO A 625 -5.14 -13.10 1.99
C PRO A 625 -4.96 -12.45 0.60
N SER A 626 -4.04 -11.51 0.50
CA SER A 626 -3.64 -10.91 -0.78
C SER A 626 -2.16 -10.57 -0.79
N THR A 627 -1.58 -10.48 -1.98
CA THR A 627 -0.14 -10.23 -2.14
C THR A 627 0.13 -9.07 -3.10
N ASN A 628 1.30 -8.45 -2.96
CA ASN A 628 1.79 -7.42 -3.86
C ASN A 628 3.31 -7.56 -4.04
N ALA A 629 3.76 -7.68 -5.29
CA ALA A 629 5.17 -7.78 -5.60
C ALA A 629 5.80 -6.39 -5.73
N VAL A 630 6.95 -6.19 -5.08
CA VAL A 630 7.69 -4.94 -5.07
C VAL A 630 9.11 -5.21 -5.56
N SER A 631 9.58 -4.42 -6.52
CA SER A 631 10.97 -4.50 -6.97
C SER A 631 11.58 -3.12 -7.18
N PHE A 632 12.87 -3.01 -6.87
CA PHE A 632 13.67 -1.80 -7.04
C PHE A 632 15.14 -2.17 -7.25
N ASN A 633 15.91 -1.29 -7.88
CA ASN A 633 17.36 -1.46 -8.02
C ASN A 633 18.10 -0.64 -6.97
N VAL A 634 19.05 -1.27 -6.26
CA VAL A 634 19.99 -0.57 -5.40
C VAL A 634 21.17 -0.12 -6.25
N VAL A 635 21.38 1.20 -6.31
CA VAL A 635 22.31 1.85 -7.23
C VAL A 635 23.30 2.74 -6.47
N ALA A 636 24.57 2.74 -6.88
CA ALA A 636 25.60 3.63 -6.38
C ALA A 636 25.43 5.04 -6.97
N ALA A 637 25.89 6.06 -6.24
CA ALA A 637 26.06 7.38 -6.82
C ALA A 637 27.09 7.34 -7.97
N SER A 638 26.87 8.14 -9.01
CA SER A 638 27.83 8.31 -10.08
C SER A 638 28.25 9.78 -10.22
N THR A 639 29.41 9.97 -10.83
CA THR A 639 29.93 11.27 -11.28
C THR A 639 30.12 11.21 -12.78
N THR A 640 29.81 12.32 -13.46
CA THR A 640 30.08 12.49 -14.88
C THR A 640 30.91 13.75 -15.06
N THR A 641 31.98 13.64 -15.84
CA THR A 641 32.81 14.78 -16.25
C THR A 641 32.83 14.86 -17.77
N LEU A 642 33.01 16.07 -18.30
CA LEU A 642 33.10 16.31 -19.74
C LEU A 642 34.44 16.98 -20.03
N THR A 643 35.21 16.40 -20.96
CA THR A 643 36.52 16.90 -21.36
C THR A 643 36.60 17.02 -22.88
N GLY A 644 37.47 17.88 -23.36
CA GLY A 644 37.71 18.11 -24.78
C GLY A 644 38.03 19.57 -25.09
N PRO A 645 38.08 19.96 -26.38
CA PRO A 645 38.45 21.31 -26.77
C PRO A 645 37.45 22.35 -26.24
N ALA A 646 37.96 23.44 -25.66
CA ALA A 646 37.16 24.63 -25.34
C ALA A 646 36.85 25.48 -26.59
N SER A 647 37.59 25.27 -27.68
CA SER A 647 37.37 25.95 -28.95
C SER A 647 37.67 25.07 -30.15
N THR A 648 36.90 25.22 -31.22
CA THR A 648 37.18 24.67 -32.54
C THR A 648 36.91 25.73 -33.62
N THR A 649 37.17 25.44 -34.88
CA THR A 649 36.80 26.31 -36.00
C THR A 649 35.78 25.62 -36.90
N TYR A 650 34.99 26.42 -37.60
CA TYR A 650 34.03 25.92 -38.58
C TYR A 650 34.72 24.97 -39.58
N GLY A 651 34.21 23.76 -39.73
CA GLY A 651 34.80 22.76 -40.61
C GLY A 651 35.91 21.87 -40.01
N ALA A 652 36.41 22.16 -38.81
CA ALA A 652 37.42 21.31 -38.17
C ALA A 652 36.82 20.09 -37.45
N GLY A 653 35.56 20.18 -37.00
CA GLY A 653 34.94 19.18 -36.14
C GLY A 653 35.61 19.12 -34.76
N GLY A 654 35.62 17.93 -34.15
CA GLY A 654 36.28 17.66 -32.88
C GLY A 654 35.63 16.50 -32.14
N THR A 655 36.17 16.16 -30.96
CA THR A 655 35.59 15.13 -30.09
C THR A 655 35.52 15.67 -28.67
N LEU A 656 34.35 15.54 -28.04
CA LEU A 656 34.19 15.67 -26.60
C LEU A 656 34.08 14.28 -25.99
N THR A 657 34.69 14.07 -24.83
CA THR A 657 34.66 12.79 -24.12
C THR A 657 34.03 13.00 -22.75
N ALA A 658 32.94 12.30 -22.50
CA ALA A 658 32.43 12.14 -21.14
C ALA A 658 33.14 10.98 -20.45
N THR A 659 33.51 11.19 -19.19
CA THR A 659 33.98 10.15 -18.29
C THR A 659 32.99 10.02 -17.15
N VAL A 660 32.42 8.83 -17.01
CA VAL A 660 31.48 8.48 -15.94
C VAL A 660 32.23 7.63 -14.90
N THR A 661 31.67 7.46 -13.71
CA THR A 661 32.15 6.51 -12.71
C THR A 661 32.50 5.15 -13.32
N ASP A 662 33.60 4.57 -12.86
CA ASP A 662 34.07 3.28 -13.37
C ASP A 662 33.02 2.17 -13.18
N GLY A 663 32.90 1.29 -14.17
CA GLY A 663 31.84 0.27 -14.21
C GLY A 663 30.46 0.75 -14.68
N ALA A 664 30.23 2.05 -14.87
CA ALA A 664 28.97 2.55 -15.44
C ALA A 664 28.81 2.13 -16.91
N THR A 665 27.57 1.82 -17.29
CA THR A 665 27.16 1.34 -18.62
C THR A 665 25.96 2.16 -19.13
N GLY A 666 25.55 1.93 -20.38
CA GLY A 666 24.37 2.57 -20.97
C GLY A 666 24.71 3.80 -21.81
N THR A 667 23.87 4.84 -21.73
CA THR A 667 23.93 6.00 -22.63
C THR A 667 24.22 7.28 -21.87
N ALA A 668 25.14 8.08 -22.42
CA ALA A 668 25.38 9.45 -22.05
C ALA A 668 24.90 10.37 -23.19
N ARG A 669 24.21 11.46 -22.85
CA ARG A 669 23.63 12.40 -23.81
C ARG A 669 24.31 13.76 -23.71
N LEU A 670 24.90 14.23 -24.80
CA LEU A 670 25.43 15.59 -24.92
C LEU A 670 24.30 16.57 -25.24
N LEU A 671 24.13 17.55 -24.37
CA LEU A 671 23.14 18.62 -24.46
C LEU A 671 23.84 19.97 -24.71
N GLY A 672 23.11 20.97 -25.22
CA GLY A 672 23.62 22.33 -25.46
C GLY A 672 24.11 22.61 -26.88
N LEU A 673 24.13 21.59 -27.75
CA LEU A 673 24.25 21.76 -29.21
C LEU A 673 22.87 21.95 -29.84
N PRO A 674 22.77 22.41 -31.11
CA PRO A 674 21.49 22.56 -31.81
C PRO A 674 20.66 21.27 -31.89
N THR A 675 21.32 20.11 -31.81
CA THR A 675 20.69 18.80 -31.71
C THR A 675 21.45 17.98 -30.66
N PRO A 676 20.75 17.38 -29.67
CA PRO A 676 21.38 16.47 -28.72
C PRO A 676 22.03 15.27 -29.41
N VAL A 677 23.14 14.78 -28.85
CA VAL A 677 23.87 13.64 -29.39
C VAL A 677 24.00 12.58 -28.30
N ASP A 678 23.62 11.34 -28.62
CA ASP A 678 23.79 10.20 -27.72
C ASP A 678 25.12 9.49 -27.99
N GLY A 679 25.76 9.06 -26.91
CA GLY A 679 26.98 8.26 -26.93
C GLY A 679 26.82 7.06 -25.99
N THR A 680 27.24 5.89 -26.46
CA THR A 680 27.29 4.68 -25.62
C THR A 680 28.53 4.72 -24.74
N ILE A 681 28.35 4.41 -23.46
CA ILE A 681 29.45 4.28 -22.51
C ILE A 681 30.16 2.95 -22.75
N ASN A 682 31.45 3.01 -23.09
CA ASN A 682 32.34 1.86 -23.25
C ASN A 682 33.56 2.09 -22.36
N ALA A 683 33.80 1.17 -21.42
CA ALA A 683 34.85 1.31 -20.40
C ALA A 683 34.85 2.72 -19.80
N ASN A 684 33.77 3.06 -19.08
CA ASN A 684 33.54 4.33 -18.37
C ASN A 684 33.57 5.63 -19.20
N GLN A 685 33.64 5.55 -20.53
CA GLN A 685 33.70 6.73 -21.41
C GLN A 685 32.66 6.70 -22.53
N ALA A 686 32.11 7.87 -22.86
CA ALA A 686 31.32 8.09 -24.06
C ALA A 686 31.97 9.21 -24.88
N THR A 687 32.14 8.99 -26.18
CA THR A 687 32.72 9.99 -27.10
C THR A 687 31.65 10.59 -27.99
N PHE A 688 31.69 11.91 -28.16
CA PHE A 688 30.75 12.68 -28.96
C PHE A 688 31.54 13.39 -30.06
N ALA A 689 31.31 12.98 -31.31
CA ALA A 689 31.86 13.66 -32.46
C ALA A 689 31.12 14.97 -32.70
N LEU A 690 31.86 16.09 -32.70
CA LEU A 690 31.34 17.39 -33.09
C LEU A 690 31.25 17.45 -34.63
N PRO A 691 30.07 17.77 -35.19
CA PRO A 691 29.93 17.85 -36.63
C PRO A 691 30.79 18.99 -37.19
N ALA A 692 31.49 18.74 -38.30
CA ALA A 692 32.29 19.77 -38.97
C ALA A 692 31.43 20.95 -39.47
N SER A 693 30.12 20.74 -39.65
CA SER A 693 29.15 21.77 -40.01
C SER A 693 28.60 22.60 -38.85
N LEU A 694 29.09 22.40 -37.61
CA LEU A 694 28.61 23.13 -36.43
C LEU A 694 28.76 24.65 -36.65
N PRO A 695 27.68 25.46 -36.59
CA PRO A 695 27.76 26.88 -36.87
C PRO A 695 28.68 27.64 -35.90
N VAL A 696 29.24 28.75 -36.37
CA VAL A 696 30.03 29.69 -35.56
C VAL A 696 29.17 30.24 -34.42
N GLY A 697 29.68 30.19 -33.19
CA GLY A 697 28.93 30.56 -32.00
C GLY A 697 29.55 30.04 -30.70
N SER A 698 28.90 30.32 -29.57
CA SER A 698 29.29 29.82 -28.25
C SER A 698 28.20 28.88 -27.74
N TYR A 699 28.58 27.66 -27.37
CA TYR A 699 27.69 26.60 -26.91
C TYR A 699 28.02 26.24 -25.46
N GLN A 700 27.01 26.27 -24.58
CA GLN A 700 27.12 25.82 -23.20
C GLN A 700 26.71 24.35 -23.15
N VAL A 701 27.69 23.45 -23.36
CA VAL A 701 27.42 22.01 -23.47
C VAL A 701 27.59 21.31 -22.14
N ARG A 702 26.80 20.26 -21.89
CA ARG A 702 26.96 19.36 -20.74
C ARG A 702 26.54 17.96 -21.13
N VAL A 703 27.03 16.96 -20.39
CA VAL A 703 26.63 15.57 -20.59
C VAL A 703 25.72 15.13 -19.45
N GLN A 704 24.61 14.50 -19.82
CA GLN A 704 23.70 13.81 -18.92
C GLN A 704 23.90 12.30 -19.06
N TYR A 705 24.40 11.66 -18.02
CA TYR A 705 24.35 10.21 -17.87
C TYR A 705 22.99 9.82 -17.28
N LEU A 706 22.28 8.89 -17.94
CA LEU A 706 20.91 8.53 -17.58
C LEU A 706 20.82 7.48 -16.45
N GLY A 707 21.96 6.95 -15.98
CA GLY A 707 22.02 5.86 -15.02
C GLY A 707 21.92 4.48 -15.68
N ASP A 708 22.15 3.44 -14.87
CA ASP A 708 21.99 2.04 -15.25
C ASP A 708 21.45 1.20 -14.09
N ALA A 709 21.57 -0.14 -14.18
CA ALA A 709 21.10 -1.06 -13.13
C ALA A 709 21.89 -0.95 -11.81
N GLN A 710 23.06 -0.32 -11.81
CA GLN A 710 23.98 -0.22 -10.69
C GLN A 710 24.34 1.23 -10.32
N HIS A 711 24.01 2.22 -11.15
CA HIS A 711 24.40 3.62 -10.96
C HIS A 711 23.24 4.58 -11.19
N VAL A 712 23.10 5.57 -10.29
CA VAL A 712 22.18 6.70 -10.49
C VAL A 712 22.69 7.57 -11.65
N GLY A 713 21.78 8.20 -12.39
CA GLY A 713 22.15 9.20 -13.40
C GLY A 713 22.89 10.41 -12.79
N SER A 714 23.76 11.03 -13.57
CA SER A 714 24.52 12.22 -13.15
C SER A 714 24.75 13.17 -14.32
N GLU A 715 25.03 14.44 -14.02
CA GLU A 715 25.36 15.44 -15.05
C GLU A 715 26.79 15.95 -14.86
N SER A 716 27.44 16.29 -15.97
CA SER A 716 28.69 17.05 -15.93
C SER A 716 28.44 18.52 -15.60
N ALA A 717 29.49 19.19 -15.14
CA ALA A 717 29.53 20.65 -15.20
C ALA A 717 29.38 21.14 -16.65
N VAL A 718 28.93 22.39 -16.80
CA VAL A 718 28.82 23.03 -18.11
C VAL A 718 30.22 23.32 -18.66
N HIS A 719 30.46 22.88 -19.90
CA HIS A 719 31.66 23.15 -20.68
C HIS A 719 31.32 24.15 -21.79
N THR A 720 32.02 25.28 -21.84
CA THR A 720 31.82 26.27 -22.91
C THR A 720 32.65 25.88 -24.14
N LEU A 721 31.97 25.60 -25.25
CA LEU A 721 32.58 25.35 -26.56
C LEU A 721 32.40 26.56 -27.46
N THR A 722 33.49 27.17 -27.90
CA THR A 722 33.46 28.28 -28.89
C THR A 722 33.84 27.79 -30.27
N VAL A 723 32.96 27.95 -31.25
CA VAL A 723 33.24 27.69 -32.66
C VAL A 723 33.59 28.99 -33.35
N GLY A 724 34.87 29.14 -33.70
CA GLY A 724 35.39 30.29 -34.44
C GLY A 724 35.23 30.16 -35.96
N LYS A 725 35.38 31.28 -36.67
CA LYS A 725 35.37 31.30 -38.15
C LYS A 725 36.62 30.61 -38.71
N ALA A 726 36.46 29.88 -39.82
CA ALA A 726 37.56 29.25 -40.54
C ALA A 726 38.28 30.22 -41.48
N ALA A 727 39.52 29.93 -41.86
CA ALA A 727 40.19 30.69 -42.93
C ALA A 727 39.58 30.32 -44.31
N ALA A 728 39.38 31.33 -45.17
CA ALA A 728 39.06 31.12 -46.58
C ALA A 728 40.32 31.22 -47.43
N SER A 729 40.45 30.37 -48.46
CA SER A 729 41.48 30.51 -49.50
C SER A 729 40.95 31.38 -50.63
N LEU A 730 41.69 32.43 -51.01
CA LEU A 730 41.27 33.42 -52.01
C LEU A 730 42.25 33.43 -53.20
N THR A 731 41.71 33.36 -54.40
CA THR A 731 42.45 33.51 -55.65
C THR A 731 41.82 34.60 -56.50
N ALA A 732 42.65 35.39 -57.17
CA ALA A 732 42.20 36.48 -58.03
C ALA A 732 43.05 36.57 -59.29
N SER A 733 42.41 36.81 -60.44
CA SER A 733 43.08 37.00 -61.72
C SER A 733 42.38 38.09 -62.53
N ALA A 734 43.16 38.88 -63.26
CA ALA A 734 42.66 39.99 -64.05
C ALA A 734 43.30 39.95 -65.45
N PRO A 735 42.58 39.48 -66.48
CA PRO A 735 43.08 39.48 -67.84
C PRO A 735 43.40 40.89 -68.35
N ALA A 736 44.37 41.00 -69.26
CA ALA A 736 44.72 42.28 -69.87
C ALA A 736 43.50 42.91 -70.60
N THR A 737 43.38 44.23 -70.51
CA THR A 737 42.32 45.00 -71.16
C THR A 737 42.93 46.19 -71.92
N THR A 738 42.09 46.98 -72.58
CA THR A 738 42.49 48.19 -73.29
C THR A 738 41.73 49.38 -72.71
N TYR A 739 42.39 50.54 -72.61
CA TYR A 739 41.80 51.79 -72.16
C TYR A 739 40.52 52.10 -72.96
N GLY A 740 39.42 52.35 -72.26
CA GLY A 740 38.09 52.51 -72.85
C GLY A 740 37.21 51.26 -72.83
N THR A 741 37.77 50.09 -72.47
CA THR A 741 37.03 48.85 -72.25
C THR A 741 37.07 48.49 -70.77
N ALA A 742 35.92 48.15 -70.20
CA ALA A 742 35.85 47.70 -68.81
C ALA A 742 36.49 46.30 -68.70
N GLY A 743 37.62 46.21 -67.99
CA GLY A 743 38.24 44.94 -67.64
C GLY A 743 37.42 44.18 -66.59
N THR A 744 37.82 42.96 -66.28
CA THR A 744 37.18 42.12 -65.25
C THR A 744 38.23 41.46 -64.37
N VAL A 745 37.98 41.41 -63.07
CA VAL A 745 38.74 40.61 -62.11
C VAL A 745 37.89 39.39 -61.75
N ALA A 746 38.37 38.20 -62.09
CA ALA A 746 37.78 36.95 -61.64
C ALA A 746 38.35 36.61 -60.26
N VAL A 747 37.47 36.46 -59.28
CA VAL A 747 37.80 36.13 -57.89
C VAL A 747 37.14 34.80 -57.54
N LYS A 748 37.89 33.91 -56.89
CA LYS A 748 37.35 32.65 -56.35
C LYS A 748 37.81 32.46 -54.91
N ALA A 749 36.86 32.23 -54.02
CA ALA A 749 37.06 31.88 -52.63
C ALA A 749 36.61 30.45 -52.37
N THR A 750 37.43 29.64 -51.69
CA THR A 750 37.11 28.26 -51.33
C THR A 750 37.21 28.06 -49.82
N GLY A 751 36.21 27.38 -49.26
CA GLY A 751 36.15 26.98 -47.85
C GLY A 751 36.59 25.54 -47.62
N VAL A 752 36.75 25.15 -46.34
CA VAL A 752 37.30 23.84 -45.93
C VAL A 752 36.29 22.67 -45.90
N VAL A 753 34.97 22.90 -45.83
CA VAL A 753 33.96 21.82 -45.61
C VAL A 753 32.75 21.93 -46.54
N GLY A 754 32.98 22.06 -47.84
CA GLY A 754 31.92 22.04 -48.86
C GLY A 754 30.93 23.23 -48.83
N SER A 755 30.84 23.96 -47.71
CA SER A 755 30.18 25.25 -47.62
C SER A 755 31.00 26.30 -48.36
N VAL A 756 30.31 27.17 -49.08
CA VAL A 756 30.92 28.04 -50.06
C VAL A 756 30.99 29.46 -49.50
N PRO A 757 32.18 30.09 -49.39
CA PRO A 757 32.29 31.46 -48.89
C PRO A 757 31.42 32.44 -49.69
N THR A 758 30.74 33.34 -48.98
CA THR A 758 29.80 34.33 -49.53
C THR A 758 30.19 35.73 -49.09
N GLY A 759 29.61 36.77 -49.68
CA GLY A 759 29.78 38.15 -49.21
C GLY A 759 30.71 38.99 -50.08
N THR A 760 31.13 40.14 -49.56
CA THR A 760 31.66 41.24 -50.37
C THR A 760 33.16 41.12 -50.64
N VAL A 761 33.54 41.39 -51.88
CA VAL A 761 34.92 41.51 -52.34
C VAL A 761 35.16 42.93 -52.85
N THR A 762 36.24 43.54 -52.40
CA THR A 762 36.68 44.88 -52.80
C THR A 762 37.97 44.78 -53.61
N VAL A 763 38.06 45.52 -54.72
CA VAL A 763 39.25 45.64 -55.55
C VAL A 763 39.77 47.07 -55.46
N ALA A 764 41.02 47.23 -55.05
CA ALA A 764 41.69 48.52 -54.93
C ALA A 764 42.95 48.59 -55.80
N ASP A 765 43.25 49.76 -56.33
CA ASP A 765 44.49 50.08 -57.06
C ASP A 765 45.21 51.20 -56.32
N GLY A 766 46.46 50.97 -55.92
CA GLY A 766 47.24 51.93 -55.12
C GLY A 766 46.56 52.36 -53.80
N GLY A 767 45.74 51.50 -53.21
CA GLY A 767 44.97 51.78 -51.98
C GLY A 767 43.60 52.44 -52.20
N THR A 768 43.25 52.85 -53.43
CA THR A 768 41.93 53.41 -53.75
C THR A 768 41.01 52.32 -54.28
N THR A 769 39.82 52.15 -53.69
CA THR A 769 38.81 51.21 -54.20
C THR A 769 38.36 51.60 -55.61
N VAL A 770 38.57 50.70 -56.56
CA VAL A 770 38.20 50.90 -57.98
C VAL A 770 36.98 50.08 -58.39
N ALA A 771 36.68 48.99 -57.67
CA ALA A 771 35.47 48.19 -57.89
C ALA A 771 35.09 47.37 -56.65
N THR A 772 33.84 46.95 -56.57
CA THR A 772 33.32 46.00 -55.59
C THR A 772 32.47 44.94 -56.28
N GLY A 773 32.37 43.77 -55.67
CA GLY A 773 31.47 42.71 -56.11
C GLY A 773 31.12 41.76 -54.96
N THR A 774 30.25 40.80 -55.22
CA THR A 774 29.79 39.83 -54.22
C THR A 774 30.09 38.42 -54.72
N LEU A 775 30.61 37.56 -53.83
CA LEU A 775 30.79 36.14 -54.12
C LEU A 775 29.42 35.46 -54.18
N ALA A 776 29.11 34.85 -55.31
CA ALA A 776 27.98 33.96 -55.51
C ALA A 776 28.51 32.58 -55.88
N GLY A 777 28.21 31.56 -55.07
CA GLY A 777 28.81 30.23 -55.26
C GLY A 777 30.34 30.25 -55.16
N GLY A 778 30.91 31.13 -54.33
CA GLY A 778 32.36 31.18 -54.06
C GLY A 778 33.16 31.82 -55.19
N ALA A 779 32.49 32.45 -56.16
CA ALA A 779 33.14 33.18 -57.23
C ALA A 779 32.48 34.54 -57.46
N ALA A 780 33.26 35.50 -57.94
CA ALA A 780 32.79 36.81 -58.38
C ALA A 780 33.54 37.22 -59.65
N SER A 781 32.83 37.84 -60.60
CA SER A 781 33.41 38.53 -61.74
C SER A 781 33.19 40.02 -61.55
N ILE A 782 34.25 40.74 -61.18
CA ILE A 782 34.18 42.13 -60.74
C ILE A 782 34.63 43.03 -61.90
N ARG A 783 33.74 43.90 -62.35
CA ARG A 783 34.01 44.78 -63.49
C ARG A 783 34.84 45.99 -63.07
N LEU A 784 36.01 46.16 -63.68
CA LEU A 784 36.87 47.33 -63.51
C LEU A 784 36.34 48.52 -64.34
N PRO A 785 36.60 49.77 -63.90
CA PRO A 785 36.19 50.94 -64.65
C PRO A 785 36.91 51.02 -66.00
N ALA A 786 36.19 51.32 -67.08
CA ALA A 786 36.76 51.52 -68.42
C ALA A 786 37.72 52.72 -68.52
N THR A 787 37.74 53.56 -67.49
CA THR A 787 38.59 54.74 -67.34
C THR A 787 39.91 54.45 -66.62
N LEU A 788 40.16 53.20 -66.18
CA LEU A 788 41.45 52.82 -65.60
C LEU A 788 42.55 53.11 -66.62
N ALA A 789 43.55 53.90 -66.23
CA ALA A 789 44.56 54.44 -67.15
C ALA A 789 45.36 53.35 -67.87
N ALA A 790 46.02 53.67 -68.98
CA ALA A 790 46.90 52.70 -69.63
C ALA A 790 48.17 52.48 -68.82
N GLY A 791 48.52 51.24 -68.51
CA GLY A 791 49.65 50.88 -67.64
C GLY A 791 49.52 49.50 -67.01
N GLN A 792 50.47 49.16 -66.14
CA GLN A 792 50.39 48.00 -65.25
C GLN A 792 49.79 48.45 -63.91
N HIS A 793 48.73 47.78 -63.47
CA HIS A 793 48.07 48.04 -62.19
C HIS A 793 48.19 46.82 -61.27
N ALA A 794 48.70 47.02 -60.06
CA ALA A 794 48.73 46.01 -59.01
C ALA A 794 47.49 46.18 -58.13
N LEU A 795 46.54 45.27 -58.28
CA LEU A 795 45.25 45.28 -57.63
C LEU A 795 45.31 44.49 -56.31
N THR A 796 44.83 45.09 -55.24
CA THR A 796 44.55 44.41 -53.97
C THR A 796 43.10 43.97 -53.96
N VAL A 797 42.85 42.67 -53.87
CA VAL A 797 41.53 42.06 -53.82
C VAL A 797 41.27 41.55 -52.41
N THR A 798 40.31 42.12 -51.71
CA THR A 798 40.01 41.80 -50.31
C THR A 798 38.59 41.24 -50.18
N TYR A 799 38.49 40.02 -49.67
CA TYR A 799 37.25 39.39 -49.21
C TYR A 799 37.05 39.70 -47.72
N ALA A 800 35.88 40.21 -47.35
CA ALA A 800 35.59 40.64 -45.97
C ALA A 800 35.32 39.49 -44.97
N GLY A 801 35.10 38.26 -45.46
CA GLY A 801 34.58 37.16 -44.64
C GLY A 801 33.06 37.11 -44.62
N ASP A 802 32.51 36.08 -43.98
CA ASP A 802 31.07 35.90 -43.77
C ASP A 802 30.80 35.32 -42.37
N GLY A 803 29.62 34.73 -42.14
CA GLY A 803 29.25 34.11 -40.87
C GLY A 803 30.17 32.95 -40.47
N SER A 804 30.77 32.26 -41.44
CA SER A 804 31.54 31.01 -41.24
C SER A 804 33.03 31.18 -41.52
N TYR A 805 33.42 32.14 -42.36
CA TYR A 805 34.79 32.35 -42.83
C TYR A 805 35.35 33.73 -42.46
N GLN A 806 36.62 33.75 -42.10
CA GLN A 806 37.42 34.96 -41.92
C GLN A 806 37.69 35.64 -43.27
N GLY A 807 37.98 36.94 -43.25
CA GLY A 807 38.38 37.68 -44.44
C GLY A 807 39.75 37.25 -44.96
N ALA A 808 39.99 37.48 -46.25
CA ALA A 808 41.23 37.14 -46.93
C ALA A 808 41.62 38.23 -47.94
N THR A 809 42.91 38.40 -48.20
CA THR A 809 43.41 39.37 -49.19
C THR A 809 44.34 38.68 -50.17
N GLN A 810 44.23 39.03 -51.45
CA GLN A 810 45.03 38.50 -52.54
C GLN A 810 45.42 39.62 -53.51
N SER A 811 46.61 39.55 -54.08
CA SER A 811 47.04 40.47 -55.14
C SER A 811 46.74 39.89 -56.53
N ALA A 812 46.31 40.75 -57.44
CA ALA A 812 46.16 40.47 -58.88
C ALA A 812 46.80 41.61 -59.68
N ALA A 813 47.27 41.36 -60.89
CA ALA A 813 47.80 42.41 -61.76
C ALA A 813 46.99 42.47 -63.06
N VAL A 814 46.67 43.69 -63.52
CA VAL A 814 46.02 43.92 -64.81
C VAL A 814 46.88 44.83 -65.68
N SER A 815 47.04 44.44 -66.94
CA SER A 815 47.66 45.28 -67.97
C SER A 815 46.59 46.01 -68.77
N VAL A 816 46.66 47.33 -68.81
CA VAL A 816 45.77 48.17 -69.62
C VAL A 816 46.56 48.74 -70.79
N ALA A 817 46.33 48.19 -71.98
CA ALA A 817 46.90 48.73 -73.21
C ALA A 817 46.28 50.09 -73.57
N LYS A 818 47.01 50.92 -74.31
CA LYS A 818 46.48 52.20 -74.81
C LYS A 818 45.32 51.98 -75.78
N GLY A 819 44.27 52.77 -75.67
CA GLY A 819 43.07 52.72 -76.52
C GLY A 819 43.24 53.46 -77.85
N THR A 820 42.19 53.46 -78.66
CA THR A 820 42.17 54.19 -79.94
C THR A 820 41.59 55.60 -79.75
N ALA A 821 42.26 56.60 -80.34
CA ALA A 821 41.74 57.96 -80.34
C ALA A 821 40.60 58.12 -81.36
N GLY A 822 39.71 59.10 -81.15
CA GLY A 822 38.62 59.43 -82.04
C GLY A 822 39.04 60.25 -83.27
N ALA A 823 38.05 60.86 -83.94
CA ALA A 823 38.25 61.54 -85.21
C ALA A 823 39.23 62.73 -85.15
N ILE A 824 40.12 62.82 -86.16
CA ILE A 824 41.00 63.97 -86.40
C ILE A 824 40.26 65.00 -87.26
N THR A 825 40.38 66.28 -86.91
CA THR A 825 39.90 67.41 -87.72
C THR A 825 40.99 68.47 -87.90
N PHE A 826 40.95 69.18 -89.03
CA PHE A 826 41.80 70.32 -89.34
C PHE A 826 40.95 71.47 -89.85
N LYS A 827 41.04 72.63 -89.20
CA LYS A 827 40.26 73.83 -89.53
C LYS A 827 41.18 75.05 -89.69
N PRO A 828 41.43 75.56 -90.90
CA PRO A 828 42.15 76.80 -91.09
C PRO A 828 41.37 78.00 -90.54
N HIS A 829 42.08 78.98 -90.00
CA HIS A 829 41.50 80.21 -89.46
C HIS A 829 41.50 81.30 -90.52
N GLY A 830 40.30 81.67 -90.99
CA GLY A 830 40.10 82.68 -92.02
C GLY A 830 40.63 82.25 -93.41
N LYS A 831 40.61 83.20 -94.35
CA LYS A 831 41.17 82.98 -95.69
C LYS A 831 42.70 83.02 -95.61
N VAL A 832 43.38 81.89 -95.85
CA VAL A 832 44.84 81.84 -95.89
C VAL A 832 45.34 82.54 -97.15
N LYS A 833 46.08 83.65 -96.97
CA LYS A 833 46.59 84.49 -98.06
C LYS A 833 48.01 84.08 -98.46
N ALA A 834 48.32 84.21 -99.75
CA ALA A 834 49.61 83.86 -100.30
C ALA A 834 50.73 84.69 -99.65
N LYS A 835 51.87 84.03 -99.41
CA LYS A 835 53.08 84.61 -98.79
C LYS A 835 52.89 85.18 -97.37
N LYS A 836 51.70 85.09 -96.76
CA LYS A 836 51.44 85.39 -95.35
C LYS A 836 51.31 84.09 -94.54
N ALA A 837 51.74 84.15 -93.27
CA ALA A 837 51.56 83.02 -92.36
C ALA A 837 50.08 82.93 -91.97
N GLY A 838 49.47 81.77 -92.18
CA GLY A 838 48.12 81.46 -91.69
C GLY A 838 48.14 80.84 -90.30
N SER A 839 46.97 80.48 -89.77
CA SER A 839 46.86 79.57 -88.63
C SER A 839 45.72 78.56 -88.85
N ALA A 840 45.76 77.43 -88.16
CA ALA A 840 44.73 76.41 -88.20
C ALA A 840 44.63 75.70 -86.85
N THR A 841 43.46 75.19 -86.50
CA THR A 841 43.28 74.31 -85.34
C THR A 841 43.21 72.86 -85.80
N VAL A 842 43.96 72.00 -85.11
CA VAL A 842 43.82 70.54 -85.17
C VAL A 842 43.11 70.08 -83.90
N ALA A 843 42.12 69.21 -84.03
CA ALA A 843 41.49 68.54 -82.91
C ALA A 843 41.51 67.02 -83.11
N VAL A 844 41.72 66.28 -82.02
CA VAL A 844 41.59 64.82 -81.95
C VAL A 844 40.54 64.52 -80.88
N ALA A 845 39.41 63.96 -81.28
CA ALA A 845 38.33 63.61 -80.35
C ALA A 845 38.71 62.40 -79.48
N ALA A 846 38.16 62.29 -78.27
CA ALA A 846 38.10 61.02 -77.54
C ALA A 846 36.75 60.34 -77.80
N PRO A 847 36.68 59.00 -77.70
CA PRO A 847 35.41 58.29 -77.50
C PRO A 847 34.62 58.86 -76.31
N ALA A 848 33.29 58.72 -76.34
CA ALA A 848 32.41 59.26 -75.30
C ALA A 848 32.74 58.67 -73.91
N GLY A 849 32.71 59.50 -72.86
CA GLY A 849 32.99 59.09 -71.48
C GLY A 849 34.47 58.90 -71.12
N LEU A 850 35.40 59.07 -72.06
CA LEU A 850 36.84 58.94 -71.80
C LEU A 850 37.57 60.29 -71.79
N ALA A 851 38.73 60.33 -71.14
CA ALA A 851 39.58 61.52 -71.10
C ALA A 851 39.98 61.96 -72.51
N LYS A 852 40.04 63.27 -72.78
CA LYS A 852 40.42 63.79 -74.11
C LYS A 852 41.88 63.41 -74.46
N PRO A 853 42.23 63.14 -75.74
CA PRO A 853 43.57 62.71 -76.09
C PRO A 853 44.57 63.88 -75.99
N GLY A 854 45.59 63.73 -75.13
CA GLY A 854 46.77 64.59 -75.13
C GLY A 854 47.83 64.12 -76.15
N GLY A 855 49.03 64.70 -76.14
CA GLY A 855 50.14 64.26 -77.01
C GLY A 855 50.31 65.08 -78.28
N LYS A 856 51.11 64.63 -79.24
CA LYS A 856 51.53 65.46 -80.40
C LYS A 856 50.76 65.13 -81.68
N VAL A 857 50.47 66.15 -82.48
CA VAL A 857 49.98 66.03 -83.86
C VAL A 857 51.01 66.59 -84.83
N LYS A 858 51.29 65.86 -85.91
CA LYS A 858 52.16 66.27 -87.01
C LYS A 858 51.29 66.65 -88.20
N VAL A 859 51.50 67.84 -88.74
CA VAL A 859 50.77 68.39 -89.89
C VAL A 859 51.75 68.63 -91.04
N LEU A 860 51.61 67.83 -92.10
CA LEU A 860 52.40 67.92 -93.32
C LEU A 860 51.57 68.59 -94.42
N ILE A 861 52.04 69.73 -94.91
CA ILE A 861 51.37 70.57 -95.91
C ILE A 861 52.15 70.47 -97.22
N THR A 862 51.51 70.02 -98.31
CA THR A 862 52.19 69.74 -99.58
C THR A 862 51.50 70.34 -100.80
N LYS A 863 52.30 70.79 -101.77
CA LYS A 863 51.86 71.23 -103.10
C LYS A 863 52.96 70.91 -104.10
N GLY A 864 52.72 69.96 -105.00
CA GLY A 864 53.76 69.40 -105.86
C GLY A 864 54.90 68.81 -105.03
N SER A 865 56.15 69.15 -105.37
CA SER A 865 57.35 68.75 -104.64
C SER A 865 57.57 69.52 -103.33
N VAL A 866 56.85 70.63 -103.09
CA VAL A 866 57.05 71.45 -101.89
C VAL A 866 56.33 70.82 -100.70
N LYS A 867 57.09 70.52 -99.65
CA LYS A 867 56.59 69.99 -98.38
C LYS A 867 56.94 70.93 -97.23
N LYS A 868 55.99 71.19 -96.33
CA LYS A 868 56.19 71.94 -95.09
C LYS A 868 55.55 71.20 -93.93
N THR A 869 56.25 71.07 -92.81
CA THR A 869 55.76 70.35 -91.64
C THR A 869 55.61 71.28 -90.45
N VAL A 870 54.52 71.12 -89.71
CA VAL A 870 54.27 71.76 -88.42
C VAL A 870 53.91 70.67 -87.42
N ILE A 871 54.49 70.71 -86.22
CA ILE A 871 54.11 69.81 -85.13
C ILE A 871 53.51 70.67 -84.03
N GLY A 872 52.42 70.24 -83.41
CA GLY A 872 51.91 70.84 -82.19
C GLY A 872 51.48 69.80 -81.18
N THR A 873 51.44 70.21 -79.92
CA THR A 873 50.99 69.37 -78.80
C THR A 873 49.54 69.72 -78.47
N LEU A 874 48.67 68.71 -78.40
CA LEU A 874 47.28 68.85 -77.97
C LEU A 874 47.24 69.29 -76.50
N GLY A 875 46.46 70.33 -76.22
CA GLY A 875 46.12 70.72 -74.86
C GLY A 875 45.06 69.80 -74.25
N SER A 876 44.66 70.07 -73.01
CA SER A 876 43.65 69.30 -72.26
C SER A 876 42.29 69.19 -72.96
N ALA A 877 41.96 70.11 -73.86
CA ALA A 877 40.76 70.06 -74.70
C ALA A 877 40.86 69.08 -75.89
N GLY A 878 42.00 68.40 -76.09
CA GLY A 878 42.24 67.55 -77.26
C GLY A 878 42.43 68.34 -78.56
N THR A 879 42.81 69.62 -78.47
CA THR A 879 43.02 70.50 -79.62
C THR A 879 44.36 71.23 -79.54
N VAL A 880 44.89 71.66 -80.69
CA VAL A 880 46.05 72.54 -80.78
C VAL A 880 45.88 73.56 -81.90
N LYS A 881 46.18 74.82 -81.61
CA LYS A 881 46.28 75.89 -82.61
C LYS A 881 47.69 75.92 -83.19
N LEU A 882 47.79 75.75 -84.49
CA LEU A 882 49.04 75.71 -85.24
C LEU A 882 49.21 76.98 -86.08
N ARG A 883 50.43 77.50 -86.12
CA ARG A 883 50.82 78.53 -87.08
C ARG A 883 51.24 77.86 -88.39
N LEU A 884 50.55 78.18 -89.48
CA LEU A 884 50.88 77.66 -90.80
C LEU A 884 52.07 78.44 -91.39
N PRO A 885 52.98 77.77 -92.10
CA PRO A 885 54.08 78.43 -92.80
C PRO A 885 53.55 79.37 -93.90
N LYS A 886 54.40 80.27 -94.41
CA LYS A 886 54.04 81.10 -95.57
C LYS A 886 53.91 80.20 -96.80
N LEU A 887 52.75 80.21 -97.45
CA LEU A 887 52.44 79.34 -98.60
C LEU A 887 52.23 80.16 -99.88
N THR A 888 52.56 79.59 -101.03
CA THR A 888 52.22 80.19 -102.34
C THR A 888 50.75 79.95 -102.66
N GLN A 889 50.16 80.84 -103.49
CA GLN A 889 48.77 80.74 -103.94
C GLN A 889 48.49 79.38 -104.59
N GLY A 890 47.33 78.78 -104.33
CA GLY A 890 46.88 77.50 -104.91
C GLY A 890 46.36 76.52 -103.85
N SER A 891 46.00 75.31 -104.30
CA SER A 891 45.51 74.24 -103.42
C SER A 891 46.67 73.42 -102.85
N TRP A 892 46.64 73.16 -101.54
CA TRP A 892 47.59 72.36 -100.78
C TRP A 892 46.87 71.16 -100.14
N ASN A 893 47.55 70.03 -100.05
CA ASN A 893 47.11 68.90 -99.22
C ASN A 893 47.68 69.07 -97.81
N VAL A 894 46.89 68.78 -96.79
CA VAL A 894 47.28 68.85 -95.39
C VAL A 894 47.04 67.50 -94.75
N THR A 895 48.12 66.74 -94.52
CA THR A 895 48.07 65.46 -93.83
C THR A 895 48.33 65.67 -92.34
N VAL A 896 47.33 65.36 -91.50
CA VAL A 896 47.43 65.43 -90.04
C VAL A 896 47.56 64.03 -89.46
N THR A 897 48.62 63.77 -88.71
CA THR A 897 48.88 62.51 -88.01
C THR A 897 48.90 62.74 -86.50
N TYR A 898 48.08 62.02 -85.74
CA TYR A 898 48.18 61.99 -84.28
C TYR A 898 49.19 60.93 -83.84
N LEU A 899 50.17 61.33 -83.04
CA LEU A 899 51.31 60.51 -82.66
C LEU A 899 51.09 59.72 -81.36
N GLY A 900 49.86 59.72 -80.82
CA GLY A 900 49.53 59.04 -79.57
C GLY A 900 49.75 59.92 -78.33
N GLY A 901 49.33 59.39 -77.19
CA GLY A 901 49.38 60.03 -75.88
C GLY A 901 49.53 59.01 -74.75
N ALA A 902 49.26 59.42 -73.51
CA ALA A 902 49.36 58.55 -72.33
C ALA A 902 48.39 57.36 -72.43
N ASN A 903 47.12 57.61 -72.73
CA ASN A 903 46.06 56.60 -72.77
C ASN A 903 45.66 56.15 -74.18
N TYR A 904 46.19 56.80 -75.23
CA TYR A 904 45.79 56.55 -76.62
C TYR A 904 46.98 56.24 -77.53
N GLN A 905 46.79 55.31 -78.46
CA GLN A 905 47.75 54.96 -79.50
C GLN A 905 47.83 56.04 -80.61
N PRO A 906 48.91 56.08 -81.40
CA PRO A 906 48.95 56.87 -82.63
C PRO A 906 47.78 56.54 -83.56
N ALA A 907 47.18 57.55 -84.20
CA ALA A 907 46.08 57.35 -85.13
C ALA A 907 46.54 57.47 -86.58
N LYS A 908 45.81 56.80 -87.49
CA LYS A 908 46.08 56.87 -88.93
C LYS A 908 46.04 58.33 -89.42
N PRO A 909 47.00 58.75 -90.27
CA PRO A 909 47.00 60.11 -90.82
C PRO A 909 45.71 60.42 -91.59
N LYS A 910 45.18 61.63 -91.45
CA LYS A 910 44.01 62.12 -92.19
C LYS A 910 44.38 63.30 -93.08
N VAL A 911 43.97 63.26 -94.35
CA VAL A 911 44.28 64.29 -95.34
C VAL A 911 43.13 65.28 -95.48
N PHE A 912 43.46 66.56 -95.52
CA PHE A 912 42.55 67.68 -95.73
C PHE A 912 43.04 68.54 -96.91
N LYS A 913 42.17 69.41 -97.44
CA LYS A 913 42.53 70.39 -98.48
C LYS A 913 42.65 71.79 -97.86
N LEU A 914 43.66 72.55 -98.27
CA LEU A 914 43.86 73.94 -97.88
C LEU A 914 44.03 74.81 -99.13
N VAL A 915 43.12 75.75 -99.35
CA VAL A 915 43.20 76.68 -100.47
C VAL A 915 43.85 77.99 -100.02
N VAL A 916 44.94 78.37 -100.68
CA VAL A 916 45.66 79.62 -100.44
C VAL A 916 45.29 80.62 -101.54
N LYS A 917 44.67 81.74 -101.18
CA LYS A 917 44.22 82.79 -102.11
C LYS A 917 45.24 83.93 -102.22
N LYS A 918 45.11 84.79 -103.24
CA LYS A 918 46.02 85.94 -103.46
C LYS A 918 46.05 86.87 -102.24
#